data_AF-A0A3D3JUN5-F1
#
_entry.id   AF-A0A3D3JUN5-F1
#
_cell.length_a   1.000
_cell.length_b   1.000
_cell.length_c   1.000
_cell.angle_alpha   90.00
_cell.angle_beta   90.00
_cell.angle_gamma   90.00
#
_symmetry.space_group_name_H-M   'P 1'
#
loop_
_entity.id
_entity.type
_entity.pdbx_description
1 polymer ?
#
loop_
_entity_poly.entity_id
_entity_poly.type
_entity_poly.pdbx_seq_one_letter_code
_entity_poly.pdbx_strand_id
1 'polypeptide(L)'
;VINLAGGTYVNRPLWFCSSGTAESPITYRSADGERALLVSEVFSIAPIRRLGSWRFDKTEHFVLENISVRNQAEGNHGAGGIELYGVANLIVDGCDVDISGRDINGDNDGIKLFGANNVVIRNCRVRSRMANGIMAWQSSKIDIRNTAVYESFNGIQAAGNQFPAHLTVDHCTVYAINTYGAINAESEGTVTVTNSIITQVPSTVIPAMRGNGSGDYNNIWHVGLKYGNGWNGKETGIGGAHDIQTDPQFISRNPYSPYFLRIPHNSAAAKAGQDGTYIGAFPPVARPAPPKIVEYNVQDFGAVGDGATDDLPAINAALAKAKDNGGGKIIFPPTNKFYLISDTIHVRSDWIHLYGPGATIKLKNGAGRMDVIAVGIHVPGIGPGPVKPVVEHIKVEGFVVDGSYRTQPQARRGNNPRGLWSGHAHFVTLKDLRFEDTFCGMTFGPGSRDCEAIGLTVTDWDHDAYGASGRGVDGGCTDIRFINCRAVNASNCVKAWEIEEGAARVYLEDCEITNLGGAGTGYYVRHHAYKWPLHVDDVTFVRCTANNLSGNGFIVTTTPGTTVRSVKPNLRTRNVRLIDCQTNAPVIIACGVEDVLVQGSKFENLVSIGFETDAVTERDARLPVRSVTIKDSTIQRLKINAQTGNANAELGAKYHADYEPRIRLENVHTSQPPEIIGTPENVTVVEIKKKVTDTAGNNLLELVVDNQPRSTIVVADDADWWQRMAAGWLQEYVDKATGAELPIVKESDAPEGTLISVGHTKLAQAAGVTTDDLKWDGCHILVKDNVLFLIGRDSKGIGREDPSPEQLKDWFGGDPWRPDRIHANEKADRAGANGTCKAVVTFLEDVCGVRWFMPMKQGIVVPQTADLSVAGSFEKTVTPPFAYAVGSFLYGSPRLNPAAFANNFRYGIRLKTFGGHSWYHWVNAGYFKEHPEYFAMRDGKRTAEGNHLCTSNPEVQKLLLEGIRSEFDNGFDWVQLGQSDGWERCECEACEAMDNFKPWDKDVHGPDWYKWLHTTNRNNPVERIHTVHNWIAEQCAISHPGKTVHYLAYIPTRWPSKQIDKYSPNIVAELCHDIPEMLGAWSEKVSAMTSYKIWWDMSWIYGHAPDATPKEVADEIRKLRNHGVIGFFNGGDGHNWGLNGPVYYVLGRLL
;
A
#
# COMPACT_ATOMS: atom_id res chain seq x y z
N VAL A 1 -26.89 -4.79 -32.92
CA VAL A 1 -26.34 -5.19 -31.61
C VAL A 1 -26.34 -6.71 -31.53
N ILE A 2 -25.23 -7.30 -31.10
CA ILE A 2 -25.00 -8.74 -30.93
C ILE A 2 -24.69 -8.93 -29.44
N ASN A 3 -25.62 -9.55 -28.71
CA ASN A 3 -25.45 -9.84 -27.28
C ASN A 3 -24.78 -11.20 -27.11
N LEU A 4 -23.65 -11.23 -26.41
CA LEU A 4 -22.95 -12.43 -25.96
C LEU A 4 -23.55 -12.84 -24.61
N ALA A 5 -24.06 -14.07 -24.52
CA ALA A 5 -24.49 -14.61 -23.23
C ALA A 5 -23.31 -14.69 -22.25
N GLY A 6 -23.58 -14.52 -20.96
CA GLY A 6 -22.61 -14.66 -19.89
C GLY A 6 -21.99 -16.05 -19.84
N GLY A 7 -20.75 -16.12 -19.39
CA GLY A 7 -19.99 -17.37 -19.30
C GLY A 7 -18.69 -17.34 -20.11
N THR A 8 -17.99 -18.48 -20.10
CA THR A 8 -16.63 -18.61 -20.63
C THR A 8 -16.62 -19.28 -22.02
N TYR A 9 -16.06 -18.59 -23.00
CA TYR A 9 -15.91 -19.03 -24.39
C TYR A 9 -14.45 -19.36 -24.68
N VAL A 10 -14.06 -20.61 -24.47
CA VAL A 10 -12.69 -21.07 -24.71
C VAL A 10 -12.48 -21.44 -26.18
N ASN A 11 -11.44 -20.89 -26.80
CA ASN A 11 -11.05 -21.11 -28.21
C ASN A 11 -12.19 -20.84 -29.22
N ARG A 12 -13.10 -19.94 -28.86
CA ARG A 12 -14.21 -19.49 -29.70
C ARG A 12 -14.04 -17.99 -29.95
N PRO A 13 -13.11 -17.62 -30.83
CA PRO A 13 -12.77 -16.22 -31.02
C PRO A 13 -13.95 -15.48 -31.66
N LEU A 14 -14.14 -14.23 -31.23
CA LEU A 14 -15.03 -13.30 -31.90
C LEU A 14 -14.33 -12.75 -33.13
N TRP A 15 -14.66 -13.32 -34.29
CA TRP A 15 -14.17 -12.86 -35.58
C TRP A 15 -15.17 -11.93 -36.26
N PHE A 16 -14.65 -10.84 -36.82
CA PHE A 16 -15.47 -9.87 -37.54
C PHE A 16 -14.72 -9.30 -38.74
N CYS A 17 -15.44 -8.94 -39.80
CA CYS A 17 -14.91 -8.26 -40.98
C CYS A 17 -15.89 -7.27 -41.62
N SER A 18 -17.17 -7.32 -41.28
CA SER A 18 -18.21 -6.44 -41.82
C SER A 18 -18.23 -5.07 -41.13
N SER A 19 -18.40 -4.01 -41.91
CA SER A 19 -18.59 -2.65 -41.42
C SER A 19 -20.05 -2.36 -41.08
N GLY A 20 -20.29 -1.55 -40.05
CA GLY A 20 -21.58 -0.88 -39.83
C GLY A 20 -21.66 0.45 -40.60
N THR A 21 -22.57 1.32 -40.18
CA THR A 21 -22.62 2.74 -40.61
C THR A 21 -22.49 3.66 -39.40
N ALA A 22 -22.27 4.96 -39.64
CA ALA A 22 -22.18 5.94 -38.57
C ALA A 22 -23.46 6.00 -37.70
N GLU A 23 -24.63 5.83 -38.32
CA GLU A 23 -25.94 5.84 -37.67
C GLU A 23 -26.30 4.50 -37.02
N SER A 24 -25.67 3.41 -37.47
CA SER A 24 -25.98 2.05 -37.03
C SER A 24 -24.70 1.21 -36.95
N PRO A 25 -23.83 1.45 -35.93
CA PRO A 25 -22.63 0.65 -35.74
C PRO A 25 -22.99 -0.79 -35.31
N ILE A 26 -22.12 -1.73 -35.67
CA ILE A 26 -22.26 -3.12 -35.18
C ILE A 26 -21.68 -3.21 -33.77
N THR A 27 -22.55 -3.25 -32.76
CA THR A 27 -22.13 -3.46 -31.36
C THR A 27 -22.07 -4.93 -31.00
N TYR A 28 -20.93 -5.41 -30.54
CA TYR A 28 -20.74 -6.68 -29.84
C TYR A 28 -20.63 -6.39 -28.35
N ARG A 29 -21.54 -6.94 -27.54
CA ARG A 29 -21.55 -6.67 -26.10
C ARG A 29 -21.95 -7.88 -25.28
N SER A 30 -21.55 -7.92 -24.00
CA SER A 30 -22.17 -8.86 -23.05
C SER A 30 -23.65 -8.55 -22.86
N ALA A 31 -24.47 -9.57 -22.61
CA ALA A 31 -25.87 -9.39 -22.25
C ALA A 31 -26.01 -8.61 -20.93
N ASP A 32 -27.13 -7.91 -20.76
CA ASP A 32 -27.35 -7.01 -19.62
C ASP A 32 -27.29 -7.79 -18.29
N GLY A 33 -26.44 -7.34 -17.36
CA GLY A 33 -26.20 -8.00 -16.06
C GLY A 33 -25.27 -9.22 -16.13
N GLU A 34 -24.79 -9.58 -17.32
CA GLU A 34 -23.88 -10.69 -17.56
C GLU A 34 -22.52 -10.19 -18.05
N ARG A 35 -21.50 -11.06 -18.02
CA ARG A 35 -20.17 -10.76 -18.58
C ARG A 35 -19.65 -11.97 -19.34
N ALA A 36 -19.51 -11.83 -20.65
CA ALA A 36 -18.91 -12.83 -21.52
C ALA A 36 -17.38 -12.79 -21.37
N LEU A 37 -16.78 -13.95 -21.11
CA LEU A 37 -15.33 -14.13 -21.01
C LEU A 37 -14.84 -14.92 -22.23
N LEU A 38 -14.15 -14.25 -23.16
CA LEU A 38 -13.50 -14.90 -24.30
C LEU A 38 -12.09 -15.32 -23.91
N VAL A 39 -11.83 -16.62 -23.93
CA VAL A 39 -10.52 -17.20 -23.58
C VAL A 39 -9.89 -17.78 -24.83
N SER A 40 -8.64 -17.41 -25.12
CA SER A 40 -7.84 -18.15 -26.10
C SER A 40 -6.78 -18.96 -25.39
N GLU A 41 -6.73 -20.22 -25.78
CA GLU A 41 -5.68 -21.15 -25.45
C GLU A 41 -4.82 -21.49 -26.67
N VAL A 42 -5.07 -20.94 -27.86
CA VAL A 42 -4.30 -21.29 -29.06
C VAL A 42 -3.30 -20.19 -29.37
N PHE A 43 -2.00 -20.54 -29.36
CA PHE A 43 -0.84 -19.65 -29.56
C PHE A 43 -1.04 -18.51 -30.59
N SER A 44 -1.68 -18.79 -31.72
CA SER A 44 -1.82 -17.88 -32.86
C SER A 44 -3.23 -17.29 -33.07
N ILE A 45 -4.13 -17.47 -32.11
CA ILE A 45 -5.52 -17.04 -32.20
C ILE A 45 -5.81 -16.04 -31.09
N ALA A 46 -6.11 -14.79 -31.44
CA ALA A 46 -6.61 -13.81 -30.49
C ALA A 46 -8.11 -14.08 -30.17
N PRO A 47 -8.53 -13.94 -28.89
CA PRO A 47 -9.94 -14.04 -28.50
C PRO A 47 -10.88 -13.11 -29.27
N ILE A 48 -10.40 -11.92 -29.66
CA ILE A 48 -11.11 -11.01 -30.55
C ILE A 48 -10.16 -10.67 -31.70
N ARG A 49 -10.62 -10.88 -32.95
CA ARG A 49 -9.78 -10.64 -34.12
C ARG A 49 -10.58 -10.17 -35.33
N ARG A 50 -10.08 -9.11 -35.97
CA ARG A 50 -10.52 -8.70 -37.30
C ARG A 50 -9.99 -9.64 -38.39
N LEU A 51 -10.83 -10.12 -39.29
CA LEU A 51 -10.43 -10.93 -40.47
C LEU A 51 -10.20 -10.07 -41.72
N GLY A 52 -9.19 -10.42 -42.53
CA GLY A 52 -8.85 -9.74 -43.78
C GLY A 52 -7.50 -9.02 -43.74
N SER A 53 -7.05 -8.49 -44.89
CA SER A 53 -5.76 -7.79 -44.97
C SER A 53 -5.93 -6.32 -44.61
N TRP A 54 -5.15 -5.81 -43.66
CA TRP A 54 -5.17 -4.37 -43.32
C TRP A 54 -4.75 -3.47 -44.49
N ARG A 55 -4.05 -4.01 -45.50
CA ARG A 55 -3.58 -3.26 -46.68
C ARG A 55 -4.67 -3.06 -47.74
N PHE A 56 -5.67 -3.94 -47.79
CA PHE A 56 -6.65 -3.99 -48.89
C PHE A 56 -8.08 -3.83 -48.41
N ASP A 57 -8.37 -4.21 -47.16
CA ASP A 57 -9.72 -4.25 -46.61
C ASP A 57 -9.79 -3.41 -45.34
N LYS A 58 -10.82 -2.58 -45.19
CA LYS A 58 -11.12 -1.86 -43.94
C LYS A 58 -12.44 -2.30 -43.31
N THR A 59 -12.48 -2.38 -41.99
CA THR A 59 -13.72 -2.63 -41.23
C THR A 59 -14.03 -1.42 -40.36
N GLU A 60 -15.22 -0.83 -40.52
CA GLU A 60 -15.56 0.45 -39.92
C GLU A 60 -16.88 0.42 -39.12
N HIS A 61 -17.06 1.34 -38.18
CA HIS A 61 -18.31 1.56 -37.44
C HIS A 61 -18.77 0.34 -36.63
N PHE A 62 -18.01 -0.02 -35.60
CA PHE A 62 -18.36 -1.10 -34.69
C PHE A 62 -17.89 -0.83 -33.25
N VAL A 63 -18.54 -1.50 -32.30
CA VAL A 63 -18.32 -1.30 -30.86
C VAL A 63 -18.08 -2.65 -30.19
N LEU A 64 -17.09 -2.71 -29.30
CA LEU A 64 -16.87 -3.82 -28.36
C LEU A 64 -17.19 -3.30 -26.96
N GLU A 65 -18.15 -3.90 -26.26
CA GLU A 65 -18.65 -3.36 -25.00
C GLU A 65 -18.78 -4.43 -23.90
N ASN A 66 -18.19 -4.19 -22.72
CA ASN A 66 -18.30 -5.02 -21.52
C ASN A 66 -17.88 -6.49 -21.73
N ILE A 67 -16.90 -6.74 -22.61
CA ILE A 67 -16.38 -8.09 -22.88
C ILE A 67 -15.11 -8.31 -22.06
N SER A 68 -15.01 -9.45 -21.39
CA SER A 68 -13.77 -9.91 -20.78
C SER A 68 -12.99 -10.76 -21.78
N VAL A 69 -11.68 -10.55 -21.84
CA VAL A 69 -10.75 -11.25 -22.70
C VAL A 69 -9.64 -11.80 -21.83
N ARG A 70 -9.33 -13.09 -21.98
CA ARG A 70 -8.25 -13.74 -21.25
C ARG A 70 -7.37 -14.55 -22.20
N ASN A 71 -6.07 -14.33 -22.13
CA ASN A 71 -5.09 -15.00 -22.97
C ASN A 71 -3.85 -15.39 -22.13
N GLN A 72 -3.89 -16.56 -21.49
CA GLN A 72 -2.93 -16.94 -20.44
C GLN A 72 -1.89 -17.97 -20.90
N ALA A 73 -1.08 -17.67 -21.91
CA ALA A 73 0.06 -18.53 -22.25
C ALA A 73 1.36 -17.99 -21.66
N GLU A 74 1.61 -18.27 -20.39
CA GLU A 74 2.87 -18.03 -19.63
C GLU A 74 4.14 -17.88 -20.50
N GLY A 75 4.38 -16.67 -21.04
CA GLY A 75 5.55 -16.37 -21.89
C GLY A 75 5.60 -16.99 -23.29
N ASN A 76 4.50 -17.58 -23.79
CA ASN A 76 4.49 -18.31 -25.06
C ASN A 76 3.14 -18.13 -25.81
N HIS A 77 2.80 -16.91 -26.20
CA HIS A 77 1.68 -16.61 -27.10
C HIS A 77 2.10 -15.65 -28.21
N GLY A 78 1.69 -15.92 -29.45
CA GLY A 78 1.99 -15.10 -30.63
C GLY A 78 0.79 -14.27 -31.13
N ALA A 79 -0.31 -14.23 -30.39
CA ALA A 79 -1.50 -13.44 -30.71
C ALA A 79 -1.95 -12.61 -29.50
N GLY A 80 -2.39 -11.38 -29.74
CA GLY A 80 -2.81 -10.44 -28.70
C GLY A 80 -4.13 -10.79 -28.02
N GLY A 81 -4.58 -9.95 -27.07
CA GLY A 81 -5.91 -10.08 -26.47
C GLY A 81 -7.01 -9.67 -27.45
N ILE A 82 -6.96 -8.41 -27.89
CA ILE A 82 -7.86 -7.84 -28.90
C ILE A 82 -7.02 -7.39 -30.09
N GLU A 83 -7.21 -8.03 -31.25
CA GLU A 83 -6.49 -7.71 -32.50
C GLU A 83 -7.37 -6.92 -33.47
N LEU A 84 -7.03 -5.65 -33.66
CA LEU A 84 -7.76 -4.69 -34.48
C LEU A 84 -6.88 -4.20 -35.64
N TYR A 85 -6.85 -5.01 -36.69
CA TYR A 85 -6.08 -4.72 -37.91
C TYR A 85 -6.94 -4.04 -38.98
N GLY A 86 -6.50 -2.91 -39.53
CA GLY A 86 -7.21 -2.22 -40.63
C GLY A 86 -8.64 -1.79 -40.27
N VAL A 87 -8.80 -1.15 -39.10
CA VAL A 87 -10.11 -0.74 -38.58
C VAL A 87 -10.28 0.77 -38.58
N ALA A 88 -11.52 1.26 -38.66
CA ALA A 88 -11.80 2.68 -38.44
C ALA A 88 -13.13 2.96 -37.73
N ASN A 89 -13.24 4.12 -37.06
CA ASN A 89 -14.49 4.55 -36.41
C ASN A 89 -15.02 3.50 -35.40
N LEU A 90 -14.20 3.15 -34.41
CA LEU A 90 -14.50 2.08 -33.44
C LEU A 90 -14.45 2.57 -31.99
N ILE A 91 -15.26 1.94 -31.13
CA ILE A 91 -15.20 2.08 -29.67
C ILE A 91 -14.92 0.72 -29.01
N VAL A 92 -13.95 0.65 -28.10
CA VAL A 92 -13.80 -0.41 -27.09
C VAL A 92 -14.20 0.18 -25.74
N ASP A 93 -15.24 -0.33 -25.10
CA ASP A 93 -15.83 0.24 -23.89
C ASP A 93 -16.00 -0.82 -22.79
N GLY A 94 -15.55 -0.55 -21.57
CA GLY A 94 -15.84 -1.44 -20.43
C GLY A 94 -15.17 -2.82 -20.49
N CYS A 95 -14.27 -3.06 -21.45
CA CYS A 95 -13.64 -4.36 -21.66
C CYS A 95 -12.54 -4.63 -20.62
N ASP A 96 -12.40 -5.89 -20.20
CA ASP A 96 -11.37 -6.33 -19.27
C ASP A 96 -10.46 -7.34 -19.96
N VAL A 97 -9.24 -6.93 -20.26
CA VAL A 97 -8.26 -7.67 -21.05
C VAL A 97 -7.13 -8.12 -20.13
N ASP A 98 -7.03 -9.43 -19.93
CA ASP A 98 -5.99 -10.04 -19.11
C ASP A 98 -5.17 -11.05 -19.92
N ILE A 99 -3.97 -10.64 -20.32
CA ILE A 99 -3.05 -11.47 -21.10
C ILE A 99 -1.73 -11.71 -20.40
N SER A 100 -0.99 -12.74 -20.78
CA SER A 100 0.35 -13.02 -20.26
C SER A 100 1.40 -13.19 -21.36
N GLY A 101 2.60 -12.63 -21.13
CA GLY A 101 3.83 -13.14 -21.70
C GLY A 101 4.65 -12.16 -22.53
N ARG A 102 5.96 -12.15 -22.28
CA ARG A 102 6.96 -11.78 -23.30
C ARG A 102 7.21 -13.03 -24.15
N ASP A 103 6.76 -13.02 -25.41
CA ASP A 103 7.24 -14.01 -26.39
C ASP A 103 8.75 -13.87 -26.57
N ILE A 104 9.43 -14.96 -26.92
CA ILE A 104 10.85 -14.98 -27.30
C ILE A 104 11.18 -14.01 -28.46
N ASN A 105 10.16 -13.52 -29.18
CA ASN A 105 10.27 -12.54 -30.27
C ASN A 105 9.76 -11.12 -29.94
N GLY A 106 9.09 -10.88 -28.80
CA GLY A 106 8.73 -9.53 -28.33
C GLY A 106 7.41 -8.91 -28.84
N ASP A 107 6.50 -9.65 -29.49
CA ASP A 107 5.36 -9.06 -30.24
C ASP A 107 3.95 -9.25 -29.63
N ASN A 108 3.83 -9.52 -28.32
CA ASN A 108 2.52 -9.73 -27.67
C ASN A 108 1.94 -8.44 -27.06
N ASP A 109 0.63 -8.20 -27.27
CA ASP A 109 -0.06 -6.95 -26.92
C ASP A 109 -1.48 -7.21 -26.37
N GLY A 110 -1.89 -6.52 -25.30
CA GLY A 110 -3.23 -6.63 -24.73
C GLY A 110 -4.30 -6.19 -25.73
N ILE A 111 -4.17 -4.96 -26.20
CA ILE A 111 -4.95 -4.43 -27.34
C ILE A 111 -3.97 -4.02 -28.42
N LYS A 112 -4.11 -4.63 -29.60
CA LYS A 112 -3.23 -4.41 -30.75
C LYS A 112 -3.98 -3.67 -31.85
N LEU A 113 -3.51 -2.47 -32.18
CA LEU A 113 -4.00 -1.62 -33.26
C LEU A 113 -2.95 -1.60 -34.37
N PHE A 114 -3.30 -2.02 -35.58
CA PHE A 114 -2.41 -1.93 -36.73
C PHE A 114 -3.15 -1.34 -37.92
N GLY A 115 -2.69 -0.20 -38.45
CA GLY A 115 -3.39 0.48 -39.55
C GLY A 115 -4.79 0.98 -39.13
N ALA A 116 -4.97 1.35 -37.85
CA ALA A 116 -6.26 1.77 -37.30
C ALA A 116 -6.43 3.29 -37.38
N ASN A 117 -7.67 3.77 -37.55
CA ASN A 117 -7.98 5.21 -37.58
C ASN A 117 -9.27 5.57 -36.83
N ASN A 118 -9.25 6.60 -36.00
CA ASN A 118 -10.42 7.05 -35.23
C ASN A 118 -10.96 5.92 -34.31
N VAL A 119 -10.14 5.52 -33.34
CA VAL A 119 -10.45 4.46 -32.37
C VAL A 119 -10.52 5.07 -30.98
N VAL A 120 -11.59 4.79 -30.24
CA VAL A 120 -11.73 5.16 -28.83
C VAL A 120 -11.62 3.91 -27.97
N ILE A 121 -10.69 3.88 -27.02
CA ILE A 121 -10.61 2.87 -25.96
C ILE A 121 -10.99 3.55 -24.66
N ARG A 122 -12.05 3.10 -24.00
CA ARG A 122 -12.53 3.73 -22.77
C ARG A 122 -13.06 2.76 -21.73
N ASN A 123 -12.98 3.16 -20.46
CA ASN A 123 -13.47 2.39 -19.31
C ASN A 123 -12.90 0.97 -19.27
N CYS A 124 -11.71 0.75 -19.83
CA CYS A 124 -11.13 -0.57 -20.00
C CYS A 124 -10.12 -0.88 -18.89
N ARG A 125 -9.90 -2.18 -18.66
CA ARG A 125 -8.80 -2.70 -17.86
C ARG A 125 -7.92 -3.55 -18.76
N VAL A 126 -6.61 -3.31 -18.76
CA VAL A 126 -5.64 -4.04 -19.57
C VAL A 126 -4.48 -4.48 -18.68
N ARG A 127 -4.50 -5.75 -18.27
CA ARG A 127 -3.39 -6.42 -17.60
C ARG A 127 -2.63 -7.22 -18.65
N SER A 128 -1.34 -6.92 -18.85
CA SER A 128 -0.58 -7.59 -19.93
C SER A 128 0.64 -8.40 -19.47
N ARG A 129 0.95 -8.42 -18.17
CA ARG A 129 1.94 -9.31 -17.51
C ARG A 129 3.22 -9.53 -18.35
N MET A 130 4.06 -8.50 -18.44
CA MET A 130 5.31 -8.43 -19.25
C MET A 130 5.14 -8.39 -20.78
N ALA A 131 3.91 -8.23 -21.30
CA ALA A 131 3.61 -7.88 -22.69
C ALA A 131 3.22 -6.39 -22.79
N ASN A 132 3.09 -5.83 -23.99
CA ASN A 132 2.58 -4.46 -24.11
C ASN A 132 1.11 -4.39 -23.72
N GLY A 133 0.70 -3.34 -23.04
CA GLY A 133 -0.72 -3.14 -22.70
C GLY A 133 -1.52 -2.79 -23.94
N ILE A 134 -1.27 -1.61 -24.49
CA ILE A 134 -1.89 -1.14 -25.74
C ILE A 134 -0.79 -0.78 -26.73
N MET A 135 -0.81 -1.42 -27.89
CA MET A 135 0.09 -1.14 -29.00
C MET A 135 -0.67 -0.50 -30.15
N ALA A 136 -0.17 0.63 -30.65
CA ALA A 136 -0.64 1.29 -31.84
C ALA A 136 0.47 1.40 -32.88
N TRP A 137 0.37 0.59 -33.92
CA TRP A 137 1.29 0.57 -35.05
C TRP A 137 0.64 1.18 -36.30
N GLN A 138 1.27 2.16 -36.94
CA GLN A 138 0.74 2.82 -38.16
C GLN A 138 -0.72 3.28 -38.03
N SER A 139 -1.07 3.87 -36.87
CA SER A 139 -2.46 4.13 -36.50
C SER A 139 -2.68 5.58 -36.06
N SER A 140 -3.70 6.25 -36.58
CA SER A 140 -3.93 7.68 -36.34
C SER A 140 -5.25 7.96 -35.61
N LYS A 141 -5.33 9.06 -34.85
CA LYS A 141 -6.53 9.44 -34.07
C LYS A 141 -6.97 8.32 -33.12
N ILE A 142 -6.04 7.84 -32.31
CA ILE A 142 -6.33 6.85 -31.26
C ILE A 142 -6.52 7.60 -29.95
N ASP A 143 -7.68 7.43 -29.32
CA ASP A 143 -8.05 8.13 -28.10
C ASP A 143 -8.29 7.11 -26.98
N ILE A 144 -7.42 7.11 -25.99
CA ILE A 144 -7.44 6.20 -24.85
C ILE A 144 -7.84 7.04 -23.66
N ARG A 145 -9.03 6.78 -23.12
CA ARG A 145 -9.55 7.55 -21.99
C ARG A 145 -10.05 6.64 -20.90
N ASN A 146 -10.02 7.07 -19.64
CA ASN A 146 -10.63 6.30 -18.57
C ASN A 146 -10.17 4.80 -18.58
N THR A 147 -8.89 4.52 -18.76
CA THR A 147 -8.40 3.14 -18.90
C THR A 147 -7.24 2.85 -17.95
N ALA A 148 -7.27 1.69 -17.32
CA ALA A 148 -6.17 1.20 -16.47
C ALA A 148 -5.34 0.17 -17.24
N VAL A 149 -4.05 0.44 -17.41
CA VAL A 149 -3.07 -0.45 -18.03
C VAL A 149 -1.99 -0.77 -17.01
N TYR A 150 -1.82 -2.04 -16.63
CA TYR A 150 -0.95 -2.39 -15.51
C TYR A 150 -0.27 -3.75 -15.67
N GLU A 151 0.84 -3.91 -14.94
CA GLU A 151 1.76 -5.06 -15.05
C GLU A 151 2.28 -5.29 -16.47
N SER A 152 2.34 -4.22 -17.27
CA SER A 152 2.76 -4.29 -18.66
C SER A 152 4.27 -4.20 -18.79
N PHE A 153 4.84 -4.73 -19.89
CA PHE A 153 6.18 -4.33 -20.30
C PHE A 153 6.16 -2.85 -20.67
N ASN A 154 5.76 -2.45 -21.88
CA ASN A 154 5.30 -1.07 -22.11
C ASN A 154 3.81 -1.01 -21.80
N GLY A 155 3.35 -0.02 -21.05
CA GLY A 155 1.92 0.20 -20.85
C GLY A 155 1.26 0.60 -22.16
N ILE A 156 1.75 1.67 -22.79
CA ILE A 156 1.26 2.13 -24.10
C ILE A 156 2.45 2.29 -25.04
N GLN A 157 2.32 1.77 -26.26
CA GLN A 157 3.32 1.94 -27.31
C GLN A 157 2.71 2.53 -28.58
N ALA A 158 3.33 3.59 -29.09
CA ALA A 158 3.01 4.22 -30.35
C ALA A 158 4.20 4.04 -31.30
N ALA A 159 4.00 3.35 -32.42
CA ALA A 159 5.07 3.04 -33.35
C ALA A 159 4.60 3.05 -34.81
N GLY A 160 5.54 3.17 -35.75
CA GLY A 160 5.22 3.14 -37.17
C GLY A 160 6.37 3.65 -38.03
N ASN A 161 6.50 3.10 -39.24
CA ASN A 161 7.45 3.60 -40.26
C ASN A 161 6.79 4.75 -41.06
N GLN A 162 6.52 4.55 -42.35
CA GLN A 162 5.94 5.55 -43.27
C GLN A 162 4.65 6.26 -42.80
N PHE A 163 3.90 5.66 -41.88
CA PHE A 163 2.68 6.23 -41.30
C PHE A 163 2.86 6.27 -39.78
N PRO A 164 3.17 7.43 -39.19
CA PRO A 164 3.36 7.53 -37.75
C PRO A 164 2.06 7.30 -36.97
N ALA A 165 2.19 6.76 -35.75
CA ALA A 165 1.05 6.59 -34.87
C ALA A 165 0.79 7.84 -34.02
N HIS A 166 -0.47 8.27 -33.89
CA HIS A 166 -0.85 9.45 -33.10
C HIS A 166 -1.91 9.09 -32.06
N LEU A 167 -1.55 9.19 -30.77
CA LEU A 167 -2.38 8.80 -29.64
C LEU A 167 -2.67 9.98 -28.71
N THR A 168 -3.87 10.02 -28.16
CA THR A 168 -4.25 10.85 -27.01
C THR A 168 -4.58 9.91 -25.84
N VAL A 169 -4.09 10.24 -24.65
CA VAL A 169 -4.28 9.47 -23.41
C VAL A 169 -4.83 10.41 -22.36
N ASP A 170 -6.03 10.14 -21.83
CA ASP A 170 -6.71 11.04 -20.90
C ASP A 170 -7.35 10.27 -19.72
N HIS A 171 -7.23 10.74 -18.48
CA HIS A 171 -7.81 10.04 -17.31
C HIS A 171 -7.42 8.55 -17.20
N CYS A 172 -6.18 8.21 -17.57
CA CYS A 172 -5.69 6.82 -17.55
C CYS A 172 -4.70 6.57 -16.40
N THR A 173 -4.58 5.31 -16.00
CA THR A 173 -3.50 4.85 -15.09
C THR A 173 -2.64 3.85 -15.83
N VAL A 174 -1.34 4.12 -15.93
CA VAL A 174 -0.37 3.26 -16.62
C VAL A 174 0.72 2.84 -15.64
N TYR A 175 0.81 1.53 -15.36
CA TYR A 175 1.87 0.92 -14.54
C TYR A 175 2.65 -0.11 -15.36
N ALA A 176 3.86 0.27 -15.73
CA ALA A 176 4.80 -0.61 -16.40
C ALA A 176 5.78 -1.25 -15.40
N ILE A 177 6.05 -2.54 -15.60
CA ILE A 177 7.04 -3.30 -14.84
C ILE A 177 8.40 -3.36 -15.56
N ASN A 178 8.67 -2.41 -16.47
CA ASN A 178 9.91 -2.27 -17.22
C ASN A 178 10.72 -1.03 -16.78
N THR A 179 11.93 -0.89 -17.34
CA THR A 179 12.78 0.30 -17.23
C THR A 179 13.01 1.00 -18.58
N TYR A 180 12.20 0.70 -19.61
CA TYR A 180 12.34 1.14 -21.00
C TYR A 180 11.26 2.17 -21.43
N GLY A 181 10.46 2.66 -20.49
CA GLY A 181 9.35 3.59 -20.71
C GLY A 181 8.00 2.92 -20.49
N ALA A 182 7.17 3.47 -19.59
CA ALA A 182 5.78 3.05 -19.42
C ALA A 182 4.91 3.44 -20.61
N ILE A 183 5.19 4.61 -21.19
CA ILE A 183 4.68 5.02 -22.50
C ILE A 183 5.88 5.19 -23.43
N ASN A 184 5.86 4.52 -24.58
CA ASN A 184 6.94 4.52 -25.55
C ASN A 184 6.43 4.97 -26.94
N ALA A 185 6.89 6.13 -27.41
CA ALA A 185 6.65 6.64 -28.75
C ALA A 185 7.91 6.44 -29.63
N GLU A 186 7.89 5.48 -30.52
CA GLU A 186 9.01 5.21 -31.42
C GLU A 186 9.06 6.20 -32.59
N SER A 187 10.23 6.34 -33.22
CA SER A 187 10.55 7.39 -34.20
C SER A 187 9.43 7.64 -35.23
N GLU A 188 8.99 8.90 -35.31
CA GLU A 188 7.83 9.46 -36.04
C GLU A 188 6.46 9.40 -35.32
N GLY A 189 6.20 8.47 -34.40
CA GLY A 189 4.95 8.42 -33.62
C GLY A 189 4.85 9.52 -32.56
N THR A 190 3.63 9.89 -32.12
CA THR A 190 3.39 10.88 -31.06
C THR A 190 2.34 10.43 -30.04
N VAL A 191 2.55 10.76 -28.76
CA VAL A 191 1.56 10.53 -27.69
C VAL A 191 1.31 11.81 -26.91
N THR A 192 0.05 12.24 -26.80
CA THR A 192 -0.36 13.36 -25.93
C THR A 192 -1.08 12.83 -24.70
N VAL A 193 -0.68 13.24 -23.50
CA VAL A 193 -1.23 12.75 -22.23
C VAL A 193 -1.87 13.86 -21.41
N THR A 194 -3.05 13.65 -20.85
CA THR A 194 -3.72 14.58 -19.93
C THR A 194 -4.32 13.81 -18.75
N ASN A 195 -4.38 14.42 -17.56
CA ASN A 195 -5.10 13.90 -16.39
C ASN A 195 -4.77 12.44 -16.01
N SER A 196 -3.55 11.97 -16.28
CA SER A 196 -3.19 10.55 -16.20
C SER A 196 -2.03 10.29 -15.24
N ILE A 197 -2.01 9.11 -14.63
CA ILE A 197 -0.92 8.63 -13.77
C ILE A 197 -0.04 7.70 -14.60
N ILE A 198 1.26 8.00 -14.69
CA ILE A 198 2.23 7.17 -15.39
C ILE A 198 3.32 6.73 -14.41
N THR A 199 3.55 5.43 -14.37
CA THR A 199 4.47 4.79 -13.42
C THR A 199 5.24 3.68 -14.10
N GLN A 200 6.53 3.57 -13.76
CA GLN A 200 7.39 2.48 -14.18
C GLN A 200 8.28 2.03 -13.01
N VAL A 201 8.95 0.88 -13.15
CA VAL A 201 10.05 0.50 -12.24
C VAL A 201 11.15 1.57 -12.34
N PRO A 202 11.71 2.05 -11.22
CA PRO A 202 12.69 3.12 -11.25
C PRO A 202 13.88 2.80 -12.17
N SER A 203 14.17 3.75 -13.05
CA SER A 203 15.28 3.71 -14.01
C SER A 203 16.11 4.96 -13.81
N THR A 204 17.43 4.81 -13.84
CA THR A 204 18.37 5.93 -13.75
C THR A 204 18.65 6.57 -15.11
N VAL A 205 18.15 6.00 -16.21
CA VAL A 205 18.57 6.37 -17.57
C VAL A 205 17.42 6.59 -18.55
N ILE A 206 16.24 6.00 -18.31
CA ILE A 206 15.11 6.07 -19.25
C ILE A 206 13.86 6.58 -18.51
N PRO A 207 13.24 7.69 -18.96
CA PRO A 207 12.02 8.22 -18.35
C PRO A 207 10.80 7.31 -18.57
N ALA A 208 9.77 7.48 -17.72
CA ALA A 208 8.50 6.76 -17.84
C ALA A 208 7.75 7.07 -19.15
N MET A 209 8.00 8.24 -19.74
CA MET A 209 7.54 8.58 -21.09
C MET A 209 8.77 8.77 -21.99
N ARG A 210 8.91 7.92 -23.01
CA ARG A 210 10.02 7.91 -23.95
C ARG A 210 9.53 8.27 -25.35
N GLY A 211 10.29 9.10 -26.08
CA GLY A 211 9.98 9.47 -27.47
C GLY A 211 9.28 10.82 -27.63
N ASN A 212 8.58 11.03 -28.75
CA ASN A 212 7.82 12.26 -29.01
C ASN A 212 6.49 12.25 -28.22
N GLY A 213 6.57 12.60 -26.93
CA GLY A 213 5.42 12.74 -26.04
C GLY A 213 5.22 14.17 -25.56
N SER A 214 3.99 14.57 -25.28
CA SER A 214 3.65 15.87 -24.67
C SER A 214 2.46 15.73 -23.70
N GLY A 215 2.33 16.62 -22.71
CA GLY A 215 1.11 16.70 -21.91
C GLY A 215 1.27 16.94 -20.41
N ASP A 216 0.17 16.79 -19.68
CA ASP A 216 0.01 17.06 -18.24
C ASP A 216 -0.33 15.76 -17.50
N TYR A 217 0.67 15.17 -16.84
CA TYR A 217 0.59 13.85 -16.20
C TYR A 217 1.42 13.80 -14.91
N ASN A 218 0.97 13.00 -13.96
CA ASN A 218 1.66 12.79 -12.70
C ASN A 218 2.60 11.58 -12.80
N ASN A 219 3.91 11.83 -12.65
CA ASN A 219 4.93 10.78 -12.56
C ASN A 219 5.22 10.46 -11.09
N ILE A 220 4.92 9.25 -10.65
CA ILE A 220 5.17 8.83 -9.25
C ILE A 220 6.63 8.32 -9.07
N TRP A 221 7.37 8.04 -10.17
CA TRP A 221 8.72 7.42 -10.13
C TRP A 221 9.68 7.92 -11.24
N HIS A 222 10.26 9.11 -11.09
CA HIS A 222 11.28 9.64 -12.01
C HIS A 222 12.50 10.19 -11.25
N VAL A 223 13.71 9.79 -11.66
CA VAL A 223 14.98 10.37 -11.17
C VAL A 223 15.71 11.01 -12.35
N GLY A 224 15.54 12.32 -12.54
CA GLY A 224 16.26 13.05 -13.58
C GLY A 224 17.69 13.38 -13.14
N LEU A 225 18.70 12.95 -13.90
CA LEU A 225 20.01 13.59 -13.92
C LEU A 225 20.15 14.44 -15.18
N LYS A 226 20.86 15.57 -15.07
CA LYS A 226 21.32 16.36 -16.21
C LYS A 226 22.38 15.55 -16.98
N TYR A 227 22.13 15.24 -18.26
CA TYR A 227 23.09 14.54 -19.11
C TYR A 227 23.75 15.47 -20.14
N GLY A 228 25.03 15.19 -20.41
CA GLY A 228 25.88 15.94 -21.34
C GLY A 228 25.61 15.67 -22.82
N ASN A 229 26.29 16.45 -23.66
CA ASN A 229 26.02 16.70 -25.09
C ASN A 229 26.03 15.50 -26.07
N GLY A 230 26.20 14.26 -25.60
CA GLY A 230 26.33 13.07 -26.46
C GLY A 230 25.04 12.28 -26.73
N TRP A 231 23.95 12.53 -25.99
CA TRP A 231 22.77 11.64 -25.98
C TRP A 231 21.44 12.27 -26.41
N ASN A 232 21.41 13.56 -26.77
CA ASN A 232 20.23 14.20 -27.36
C ASN A 232 20.45 14.52 -28.85
N GLY A 233 20.53 13.48 -29.67
CA GLY A 233 20.40 13.60 -31.12
C GLY A 233 18.96 13.87 -31.56
N LYS A 234 18.53 15.14 -31.39
CA LYS A 234 17.35 15.87 -31.92
C LYS A 234 16.02 15.89 -31.12
N GLU A 235 15.79 17.09 -30.54
CA GLU A 235 14.59 17.92 -30.30
C GLU A 235 13.19 17.29 -30.20
N THR A 236 12.66 17.23 -28.96
CA THR A 236 11.37 17.81 -28.48
C THR A 236 10.71 17.09 -27.29
N GLY A 237 11.42 16.22 -26.56
CA GLY A 237 10.95 15.74 -25.24
C GLY A 237 11.17 16.80 -24.15
N ILE A 238 10.42 17.90 -24.16
CA ILE A 238 10.40 18.85 -23.03
C ILE A 238 9.30 18.37 -22.07
N GLY A 239 9.70 18.02 -20.85
CA GLY A 239 8.78 17.74 -19.76
C GLY A 239 7.81 18.89 -19.50
N GLY A 240 6.54 18.59 -19.20
CA GLY A 240 5.53 19.60 -18.88
C GLY A 240 5.89 20.42 -17.62
N ALA A 241 5.21 21.54 -17.40
CA ALA A 241 5.45 22.44 -16.25
C ALA A 241 5.26 21.77 -14.85
N HIS A 242 4.67 20.57 -14.82
CA HIS A 242 4.40 19.75 -13.63
C HIS A 242 5.38 18.59 -13.43
N ASP A 243 6.42 18.45 -14.27
CA ASP A 243 7.43 17.41 -14.10
C ASP A 243 8.27 17.61 -12.82
N ILE A 244 8.11 16.68 -11.87
CA ILE A 244 8.82 16.68 -10.59
C ILE A 244 10.22 16.05 -10.79
N GLN A 245 11.28 16.85 -10.59
CA GLN A 245 12.65 16.35 -10.39
C GLN A 245 13.00 16.40 -8.90
N THR A 246 12.32 15.62 -8.06
CA THR A 246 12.57 15.65 -6.61
C THR A 246 12.50 14.25 -6.03
N ASP A 247 13.61 13.83 -5.41
CA ASP A 247 13.69 12.62 -4.59
C ASP A 247 12.72 12.78 -3.41
N PRO A 248 11.69 11.95 -3.25
CA PRO A 248 10.71 12.09 -2.18
C PRO A 248 11.33 11.90 -0.79
N GLN A 249 12.57 11.42 -0.66
CA GLN A 249 13.32 11.22 0.60
C GLN A 249 12.70 10.25 1.63
N PHE A 250 11.42 9.88 1.52
CA PHE A 250 10.73 8.92 2.42
C PHE A 250 10.44 7.56 1.76
N ILE A 251 10.59 7.43 0.44
CA ILE A 251 10.57 6.16 -0.29
C ILE A 251 12.00 5.89 -0.73
N SER A 252 12.53 4.72 -0.39
CA SER A 252 13.90 4.40 -0.73
C SER A 252 14.04 4.15 -2.23
N ARG A 253 15.01 4.80 -2.86
CA ARG A 253 15.45 4.55 -4.25
C ARG A 253 16.11 3.18 -4.43
N ASN A 254 16.35 2.50 -3.31
CA ASN A 254 16.96 1.21 -3.24
C ASN A 254 15.85 0.13 -3.31
N PRO A 255 15.74 -0.68 -4.39
CA PRO A 255 14.77 -1.79 -4.47
C PRO A 255 15.01 -2.90 -3.43
N TYR A 256 16.13 -2.81 -2.70
CA TYR A 256 16.56 -3.60 -1.56
C TYR A 256 16.09 -3.03 -0.21
N SER A 257 15.34 -1.92 -0.15
CA SER A 257 14.88 -1.31 1.10
C SER A 257 13.43 -1.68 1.44
N PRO A 258 13.07 -1.88 2.73
CA PRO A 258 11.68 -2.03 3.16
C PRO A 258 10.83 -0.76 2.94
N TYR A 259 11.48 0.37 2.64
CA TYR A 259 10.85 1.63 2.25
C TYR A 259 10.72 1.79 0.72
N PHE A 260 11.03 0.76 -0.07
CA PHE A 260 10.76 0.74 -1.51
C PHE A 260 9.29 0.38 -1.73
N LEU A 261 8.55 1.24 -2.44
CA LEU A 261 7.13 1.00 -2.71
C LEU A 261 6.99 -0.17 -3.70
N ARG A 262 6.71 -1.36 -3.15
CA ARG A 262 6.27 -2.54 -3.89
C ARG A 262 4.75 -2.52 -3.94
N ILE A 263 4.16 -2.66 -5.13
CA ILE A 263 2.72 -2.88 -5.30
C ILE A 263 2.53 -4.38 -5.51
N PRO A 264 2.33 -5.19 -4.45
CA PRO A 264 2.04 -6.61 -4.62
C PRO A 264 0.70 -6.80 -5.36
N HIS A 265 0.57 -7.90 -6.11
CA HIS A 265 -0.61 -8.27 -6.91
C HIS A 265 -1.93 -8.28 -6.11
N ASN A 266 -1.86 -8.41 -4.78
CA ASN A 266 -2.99 -8.44 -3.86
C ASN A 266 -3.22 -7.11 -3.11
N SER A 267 -2.40 -6.10 -3.38
CA SER A 267 -2.57 -4.77 -2.80
C SER A 267 -3.90 -4.16 -3.26
N ALA A 268 -4.46 -3.23 -2.49
CA ALA A 268 -5.59 -2.42 -2.96
C ALA A 268 -5.26 -1.70 -4.29
N ALA A 269 -3.97 -1.44 -4.54
CA ALA A 269 -3.42 -0.89 -5.78
C ALA A 269 -3.27 -1.90 -6.96
N ALA A 270 -3.50 -3.19 -6.74
CA ALA A 270 -3.66 -4.20 -7.79
C ALA A 270 -5.10 -4.77 -7.84
N LYS A 271 -5.82 -4.65 -6.72
CA LYS A 271 -7.21 -5.07 -6.51
C LYS A 271 -8.26 -3.99 -6.68
N ALA A 272 -7.93 -2.72 -6.93
CA ALA A 272 -9.03 -1.77 -7.10
C ALA A 272 -9.83 -2.02 -8.37
N GLY A 273 -11.10 -1.69 -8.26
CA GLY A 273 -12.18 -2.18 -9.12
C GLY A 273 -12.64 -3.61 -8.82
N GLN A 274 -11.95 -4.39 -7.96
CA GLN A 274 -12.29 -5.81 -7.69
C GLN A 274 -13.19 -6.02 -6.46
N ASP A 275 -12.97 -5.26 -5.39
CA ASP A 275 -13.64 -5.44 -4.09
C ASP A 275 -14.51 -4.20 -3.70
N GLY A 276 -14.79 -3.32 -4.67
CA GLY A 276 -15.45 -2.03 -4.44
C GLY A 276 -14.52 -0.91 -3.96
N THR A 277 -13.20 -1.17 -3.83
CA THR A 277 -12.18 -0.16 -3.52
C THR A 277 -11.60 0.48 -4.80
N TYR A 278 -11.19 1.75 -4.72
CA TYR A 278 -10.75 2.60 -5.84
C TYR A 278 -9.22 2.67 -6.00
N ILE A 279 -8.72 2.72 -7.25
CA ILE A 279 -7.41 3.25 -7.66
C ILE A 279 -7.73 4.27 -8.73
N GLY A 280 -7.57 5.55 -8.42
CA GLY A 280 -7.84 6.62 -9.38
C GLY A 280 -9.29 6.63 -9.91
N ALA A 281 -9.44 7.15 -11.13
CA ALA A 281 -10.69 7.65 -11.70
C ALA A 281 -11.65 6.60 -12.28
N PHE A 282 -11.99 5.51 -11.56
CA PHE A 282 -12.93 4.49 -12.07
C PHE A 282 -14.09 4.12 -11.14
N PRO A 283 -15.33 4.03 -11.67
CA PRO A 283 -16.38 3.20 -11.07
C PRO A 283 -16.10 1.70 -11.30
N PRO A 284 -16.56 0.82 -10.38
CA PRO A 284 -16.29 -0.61 -10.45
C PRO A 284 -16.94 -1.31 -11.66
N VAL A 285 -16.06 -1.91 -12.48
CA VAL A 285 -16.16 -3.27 -13.05
C VAL A 285 -16.92 -4.28 -12.18
N ALA A 286 -18.27 -4.33 -12.14
CA ALA A 286 -18.97 -5.38 -11.40
C ALA A 286 -18.43 -6.77 -11.80
N ARG A 287 -17.76 -7.46 -10.86
CA ARG A 287 -17.43 -8.87 -11.02
C ARG A 287 -18.73 -9.66 -11.12
N PRO A 288 -18.73 -10.79 -11.86
CA PRO A 288 -19.74 -11.82 -11.62
C PRO A 288 -19.78 -12.08 -10.12
N ALA A 289 -20.96 -12.07 -9.51
CA ALA A 289 -21.09 -12.43 -8.11
C ALA A 289 -20.40 -13.79 -7.90
N PRO A 290 -19.55 -13.95 -6.87
CA PRO A 290 -18.97 -15.25 -6.57
C PRO A 290 -20.12 -16.26 -6.46
N PRO A 291 -19.98 -17.45 -7.07
CA PRO A 291 -21.04 -18.44 -7.05
C PRO A 291 -21.41 -18.72 -5.59
N LYS A 292 -22.71 -18.91 -5.31
CA LYS A 292 -23.13 -19.33 -3.97
C LYS A 292 -22.44 -20.66 -3.66
N ILE A 293 -21.45 -20.63 -2.77
CA ILE A 293 -20.69 -21.82 -2.38
C ILE A 293 -21.63 -22.71 -1.57
N VAL A 294 -21.94 -23.87 -2.15
CA VAL A 294 -22.70 -24.94 -1.49
C VAL A 294 -21.72 -25.89 -0.81
N GLU A 295 -22.09 -26.39 0.36
CA GLU A 295 -21.32 -27.39 1.09
C GLU A 295 -21.70 -28.81 0.65
N TYR A 296 -20.69 -29.66 0.44
CA TYR A 296 -20.86 -31.07 0.06
C TYR A 296 -20.04 -31.94 1.03
N ASN A 297 -20.71 -32.69 1.90
CA ASN A 297 -20.04 -33.63 2.79
C ASN A 297 -19.73 -34.92 2.03
N VAL A 298 -18.46 -35.34 1.99
CA VAL A 298 -18.04 -36.55 1.26
C VAL A 298 -18.74 -37.83 1.73
N GLN A 299 -19.22 -37.87 2.98
CA GLN A 299 -19.98 -39.00 3.51
C GLN A 299 -21.37 -39.14 2.85
N ASP A 300 -21.98 -38.04 2.41
CA ASP A 300 -23.24 -38.06 1.66
C ASP A 300 -23.08 -38.69 0.27
N PHE A 301 -21.83 -38.79 -0.21
CA PHE A 301 -21.44 -39.43 -1.46
C PHE A 301 -20.85 -40.84 -1.26
N GLY A 302 -20.85 -41.34 -0.02
CA GLY A 302 -20.45 -42.71 0.31
C GLY A 302 -19.02 -42.88 0.85
N ALA A 303 -18.32 -41.79 1.19
CA ALA A 303 -17.03 -41.90 1.89
C ALA A 303 -17.27 -42.39 3.33
N VAL A 304 -16.41 -43.28 3.82
CA VAL A 304 -16.51 -43.91 5.14
C VAL A 304 -15.38 -43.46 6.06
N GLY A 305 -14.15 -43.35 5.54
CA GLY A 305 -12.97 -42.99 6.33
C GLY A 305 -12.62 -44.00 7.43
N ASP A 306 -12.86 -45.29 7.17
CA ASP A 306 -12.58 -46.43 8.07
C ASP A 306 -11.16 -47.02 7.90
N GLY A 307 -10.33 -46.35 7.10
CA GLY A 307 -8.98 -46.77 6.73
C GLY A 307 -8.88 -48.05 5.88
N ALA A 308 -9.99 -48.55 5.33
CA ALA A 308 -10.04 -49.75 4.50
C ALA A 308 -10.80 -49.53 3.18
N THR A 309 -11.90 -48.81 3.23
CA THR A 309 -12.72 -48.41 2.09
C THR A 309 -11.95 -47.40 1.24
N ASP A 310 -11.95 -47.60 -0.08
CA ASP A 310 -11.41 -46.61 -1.02
C ASP A 310 -12.42 -45.47 -1.16
N ASP A 311 -12.13 -44.35 -0.52
CA ASP A 311 -13.02 -43.19 -0.42
C ASP A 311 -12.93 -42.28 -1.66
N LEU A 312 -11.96 -42.52 -2.55
CA LEU A 312 -11.73 -41.68 -3.73
C LEU A 312 -12.96 -41.55 -4.66
N PRO A 313 -13.74 -42.61 -4.96
CA PRO A 313 -14.94 -42.47 -5.80
C PRO A 313 -15.98 -41.50 -5.21
N ALA A 314 -16.18 -41.53 -3.90
CA ALA A 314 -17.10 -40.62 -3.20
C ALA A 314 -16.60 -39.17 -3.21
N ILE A 315 -15.30 -38.97 -2.98
CA ILE A 315 -14.64 -37.66 -3.07
C ILE A 315 -14.78 -37.08 -4.48
N ASN A 316 -14.54 -37.89 -5.52
CA ASN A 316 -14.69 -37.49 -6.91
C ASN A 316 -16.15 -37.13 -7.26
N ALA A 317 -17.12 -37.84 -6.71
CA ALA A 317 -18.54 -37.53 -6.90
C ALA A 317 -18.92 -36.19 -6.26
N ALA A 318 -18.41 -35.88 -5.06
CA ALA A 318 -18.61 -34.58 -4.42
C ALA A 318 -17.97 -33.43 -5.23
N LEU A 319 -16.73 -33.62 -5.71
CA LEU A 319 -16.04 -32.67 -6.58
C LEU A 319 -16.76 -32.44 -7.91
N ALA A 320 -17.26 -33.51 -8.54
CA ALA A 320 -18.06 -33.40 -9.76
C ALA A 320 -19.34 -32.61 -9.51
N LYS A 321 -20.01 -32.84 -8.37
CA LYS A 321 -21.22 -32.11 -8.02
C LYS A 321 -20.96 -30.63 -7.77
N ALA A 322 -19.86 -30.29 -7.10
CA ALA A 322 -19.43 -28.92 -6.93
C ALA A 322 -19.12 -28.24 -8.27
N LYS A 323 -18.39 -28.92 -9.16
CA LYS A 323 -18.10 -28.44 -10.52
C LYS A 323 -19.39 -28.14 -11.29
N ASP A 324 -20.36 -29.04 -11.29
CA ASP A 324 -21.64 -28.87 -12.00
C ASP A 324 -22.43 -27.65 -11.49
N ASN A 325 -22.20 -27.25 -10.24
CA ASN A 325 -22.81 -26.08 -9.60
C ASN A 325 -21.92 -24.82 -9.64
N GLY A 326 -20.80 -24.86 -10.38
CA GLY A 326 -19.89 -23.71 -10.56
C GLY A 326 -18.92 -23.46 -9.39
N GLY A 327 -18.81 -24.40 -8.44
CA GLY A 327 -17.95 -24.31 -7.26
C GLY A 327 -18.56 -25.00 -6.03
N GLY A 328 -17.78 -25.13 -4.95
CA GLY A 328 -18.26 -25.76 -3.73
C GLY A 328 -17.22 -25.99 -2.65
N LYS A 329 -17.71 -26.09 -1.41
CA LYS A 329 -16.91 -26.48 -0.25
C LYS A 329 -17.11 -27.97 0.03
N ILE A 330 -16.06 -28.76 -0.16
CA ILE A 330 -16.05 -30.20 0.06
C ILE A 330 -15.61 -30.47 1.50
N ILE A 331 -16.51 -30.99 2.32
CA ILE A 331 -16.29 -31.23 3.74
C ILE A 331 -15.86 -32.67 3.96
N PHE A 332 -14.76 -32.85 4.69
CA PHE A 332 -14.23 -34.12 5.16
C PHE A 332 -14.35 -34.15 6.69
N PRO A 333 -15.41 -34.75 7.25
CA PRO A 333 -15.52 -34.92 8.70
C PRO A 333 -14.33 -35.70 9.28
N PRO A 334 -13.84 -35.38 10.49
CA PRO A 334 -12.80 -36.18 11.13
C PRO A 334 -13.33 -37.60 11.41
N THR A 335 -12.47 -38.61 11.22
CA THR A 335 -12.78 -40.01 11.54
C THR A 335 -11.75 -40.57 12.53
N ASN A 336 -12.06 -41.70 13.16
CA ASN A 336 -11.12 -42.37 14.08
C ASN A 336 -9.91 -43.00 13.36
N LYS A 337 -9.86 -42.96 12.03
CA LYS A 337 -8.79 -43.52 11.20
C LYS A 337 -8.40 -42.51 10.11
N PHE A 338 -8.64 -42.82 8.84
CA PHE A 338 -8.26 -41.98 7.71
C PHE A 338 -9.15 -42.31 6.50
N TYR A 339 -9.27 -41.34 5.60
CA TYR A 339 -9.80 -41.54 4.26
C TYR A 339 -8.72 -42.16 3.38
N LEU A 340 -8.96 -43.38 2.92
CA LEU A 340 -8.00 -44.12 2.11
C LEU A 340 -8.28 -43.86 0.62
N ILE A 341 -7.26 -43.45 -0.14
CA ILE A 341 -7.42 -43.19 -1.58
C ILE A 341 -6.49 -44.07 -2.41
N SER A 342 -6.98 -44.59 -3.53
CA SER A 342 -6.18 -45.43 -4.45
C SER A 342 -5.49 -44.66 -5.59
N ASP A 343 -5.81 -43.38 -5.78
CA ASP A 343 -5.27 -42.49 -6.82
C ASP A 343 -5.33 -41.01 -6.37
N THR A 344 -4.83 -40.08 -7.18
CA THR A 344 -4.74 -38.65 -6.91
C THR A 344 -6.13 -37.98 -6.80
N ILE A 345 -6.33 -37.12 -5.79
CA ILE A 345 -7.48 -36.20 -5.76
C ILE A 345 -7.19 -35.01 -6.68
N HIS A 346 -7.93 -34.92 -7.80
CA HIS A 346 -7.75 -33.86 -8.79
C HIS A 346 -8.74 -32.70 -8.60
N VAL A 347 -8.21 -31.52 -8.25
CA VAL A 347 -8.98 -30.27 -8.18
C VAL A 347 -8.77 -29.48 -9.47
N ARG A 348 -9.74 -29.56 -10.39
CA ARG A 348 -9.66 -29.01 -11.77
C ARG A 348 -10.80 -28.05 -12.12
N SER A 349 -11.38 -27.40 -11.13
CA SER A 349 -12.49 -26.46 -11.32
C SER A 349 -12.33 -25.30 -10.37
N ASP A 350 -12.81 -24.13 -10.78
CA ASP A 350 -12.71 -22.90 -9.99
C ASP A 350 -13.56 -23.00 -8.72
N TRP A 351 -13.24 -22.19 -7.72
CA TRP A 351 -14.05 -22.02 -6.50
C TRP A 351 -14.25 -23.32 -5.68
N ILE A 352 -13.21 -24.14 -5.58
CA ILE A 352 -13.22 -25.36 -4.76
C ILE A 352 -12.53 -25.11 -3.43
N HIS A 353 -13.21 -25.44 -2.33
CA HIS A 353 -12.64 -25.46 -0.98
C HIS A 353 -12.66 -26.88 -0.42
N LEU A 354 -11.51 -27.56 -0.36
CA LEU A 354 -11.37 -28.79 0.42
C LEU A 354 -11.18 -28.41 1.89
N TYR A 355 -12.06 -28.89 2.77
CA TYR A 355 -12.07 -28.54 4.19
C TYR A 355 -12.19 -29.79 5.05
N GLY A 356 -11.16 -30.07 5.87
CA GLY A 356 -11.14 -31.27 6.71
C GLY A 356 -10.28 -31.14 7.95
N PRO A 357 -10.53 -30.16 8.86
CA PRO A 357 -9.80 -30.06 10.12
C PRO A 357 -9.89 -31.36 10.92
N GLY A 358 -8.74 -31.98 11.17
CA GLY A 358 -8.63 -33.25 11.90
C GLY A 358 -8.91 -34.50 11.06
N ALA A 359 -9.14 -34.35 9.75
CA ALA A 359 -9.22 -35.49 8.83
C ALA A 359 -7.83 -35.84 8.27
N THR A 360 -7.60 -37.14 8.08
CA THR A 360 -6.39 -37.66 7.43
C THR A 360 -6.75 -38.25 6.08
N ILE A 361 -6.04 -37.84 5.03
CA ILE A 361 -6.08 -38.44 3.70
C ILE A 361 -4.80 -39.27 3.54
N LYS A 362 -4.93 -40.57 3.28
CA LYS A 362 -3.80 -41.49 3.16
C LYS A 362 -3.81 -42.20 1.81
N LEU A 363 -2.68 -42.18 1.11
CA LEU A 363 -2.51 -42.94 -0.12
C LEU A 363 -2.40 -44.44 0.18
N LYS A 364 -3.13 -45.27 -0.55
CA LYS A 364 -3.11 -46.72 -0.38
C LYS A 364 -1.73 -47.30 -0.68
N ASN A 365 -1.30 -48.26 0.13
CA ASN A 365 -0.04 -48.98 -0.09
C ASN A 365 -0.02 -49.62 -1.49
N GLY A 366 1.05 -49.42 -2.24
CA GLY A 366 1.20 -49.97 -3.59
C GLY A 366 0.40 -49.25 -4.69
N ALA A 367 -0.27 -48.13 -4.40
CA ALA A 367 -1.00 -47.32 -5.38
C ALA A 367 -0.09 -46.77 -6.48
N GLY A 368 1.14 -46.36 -6.14
CA GLY A 368 2.11 -45.81 -7.09
C GLY A 368 2.77 -44.53 -6.62
N ARG A 369 3.72 -44.03 -7.42
CA ARG A 369 4.40 -42.74 -7.20
C ARG A 369 3.60 -41.63 -7.88
N MET A 370 2.67 -41.03 -7.14
CA MET A 370 1.81 -39.94 -7.62
C MET A 370 1.65 -38.83 -6.58
N ASP A 371 0.99 -37.74 -6.97
CA ASP A 371 0.60 -36.69 -6.02
C ASP A 371 -0.61 -37.16 -5.20
N VAL A 372 -0.71 -36.84 -3.90
CA VAL A 372 -1.92 -37.17 -3.12
C VAL A 372 -3.06 -36.24 -3.51
N ILE A 373 -2.77 -34.94 -3.57
CA ILE A 373 -3.68 -33.89 -4.05
C ILE A 373 -3.01 -33.11 -5.17
N ALA A 374 -3.72 -32.92 -6.29
CA ALA A 374 -3.26 -32.09 -7.39
C ALA A 374 -4.28 -30.99 -7.70
N VAL A 375 -3.89 -29.74 -7.46
CA VAL A 375 -4.60 -28.53 -7.85
C VAL A 375 -4.12 -28.06 -9.22
N GLY A 376 -5.06 -27.89 -10.14
CA GLY A 376 -4.78 -27.59 -11.53
C GLY A 376 -4.14 -28.78 -12.23
N ILE A 377 -3.15 -28.53 -13.09
CA ILE A 377 -2.54 -29.56 -13.93
C ILE A 377 -1.02 -29.43 -14.01
N HIS A 378 -0.36 -30.57 -14.12
CA HIS A 378 1.06 -30.61 -14.43
C HIS A 378 1.32 -30.13 -15.85
N VAL A 379 2.22 -29.17 -15.98
CA VAL A 379 2.79 -28.79 -17.26
C VAL A 379 4.27 -29.11 -17.32
N PRO A 380 4.71 -29.81 -18.38
CA PRO A 380 6.11 -29.76 -18.75
C PRO A 380 6.36 -28.35 -19.30
N GLY A 381 7.23 -27.56 -18.66
CA GLY A 381 7.56 -26.21 -19.14
C GLY A 381 7.88 -26.20 -20.65
N ILE A 382 7.53 -25.09 -21.32
CA ILE A 382 7.65 -24.79 -22.77
C ILE A 382 7.55 -26.02 -23.69
N GLY A 383 6.34 -26.31 -24.15
CA GLY A 383 6.09 -27.08 -25.37
C GLY A 383 5.18 -26.29 -26.32
N PRO A 384 5.37 -26.34 -27.64
CA PRO A 384 4.40 -25.80 -28.59
C PRO A 384 3.07 -26.56 -28.43
N GLY A 385 1.97 -25.86 -28.18
CA GLY A 385 0.66 -26.47 -27.98
C GLY A 385 -0.37 -25.50 -27.39
N PRO A 386 -1.63 -25.94 -27.28
CA PRO A 386 -2.66 -25.15 -26.64
C PRO A 386 -2.31 -24.90 -25.16
N VAL A 387 -2.57 -23.67 -24.71
CA VAL A 387 -2.55 -23.26 -23.31
C VAL A 387 -3.44 -24.19 -22.51
N LYS A 388 -2.90 -24.59 -21.38
CA LYS A 388 -3.56 -25.48 -20.45
C LYS A 388 -4.53 -24.66 -19.58
N PRO A 389 -5.79 -25.09 -19.38
CA PRO A 389 -6.76 -24.37 -18.57
C PRO A 389 -6.19 -24.05 -17.18
N VAL A 390 -6.36 -22.82 -16.73
CA VAL A 390 -5.97 -22.38 -15.39
C VAL A 390 -7.18 -22.45 -14.47
N VAL A 391 -7.00 -22.98 -13.27
CA VAL A 391 -8.03 -22.99 -12.23
C VAL A 391 -7.80 -21.88 -11.23
N GLU A 392 -8.86 -21.25 -10.73
CA GLU A 392 -8.74 -20.10 -9.82
C GLU A 392 -9.57 -20.27 -8.54
N HIS A 393 -9.14 -19.62 -7.46
CA HIS A 393 -9.83 -19.57 -6.17
C HIS A 393 -9.99 -20.94 -5.48
N ILE A 394 -8.86 -21.59 -5.25
CA ILE A 394 -8.81 -22.91 -4.63
C ILE A 394 -8.34 -22.79 -3.18
N LYS A 395 -9.02 -23.46 -2.26
CA LYS A 395 -8.57 -23.57 -0.87
C LYS A 395 -8.47 -25.02 -0.44
N VAL A 396 -7.38 -25.39 0.25
CA VAL A 396 -7.21 -26.69 0.90
C VAL A 396 -6.82 -26.45 2.34
N GLU A 397 -7.64 -26.93 3.29
CA GLU A 397 -7.51 -26.54 4.69
C GLU A 397 -7.74 -27.69 5.69
N GLY A 398 -6.83 -27.82 6.65
CA GLY A 398 -7.02 -28.62 7.88
C GLY A 398 -6.64 -30.10 7.84
N PHE A 399 -6.04 -30.59 6.75
CA PHE A 399 -5.75 -32.03 6.56
C PHE A 399 -4.40 -32.48 7.13
N VAL A 400 -4.35 -33.74 7.55
CA VAL A 400 -3.13 -34.55 7.47
C VAL A 400 -3.11 -35.28 6.12
N VAL A 401 -2.04 -35.15 5.35
CA VAL A 401 -1.84 -35.75 4.03
C VAL A 401 -0.66 -36.71 4.11
N ASP A 402 -0.97 -38.00 4.13
CA ASP A 402 0.01 -39.08 4.22
C ASP A 402 0.25 -39.70 2.83
N GLY A 403 1.45 -39.46 2.30
CA GLY A 403 1.85 -39.96 0.97
C GLY A 403 2.19 -41.45 0.95
N SER A 404 2.40 -42.06 2.12
CA SER A 404 2.82 -43.45 2.30
C SER A 404 3.97 -43.84 1.35
N TYR A 405 4.87 -42.91 1.04
CA TYR A 405 5.84 -42.97 -0.04
C TYR A 405 6.75 -44.19 0.07
N ARG A 406 7.20 -44.54 1.28
CA ARG A 406 8.09 -45.67 1.52
C ARG A 406 7.44 -47.02 1.22
N THR A 407 6.12 -47.08 1.22
CA THR A 407 5.36 -48.30 0.86
C THR A 407 5.00 -48.36 -0.63
N GLN A 408 5.30 -47.31 -1.41
CA GLN A 408 5.03 -47.27 -2.84
C GLN A 408 6.14 -47.97 -3.65
N PRO A 409 5.86 -48.44 -4.89
CA PRO A 409 6.87 -48.96 -5.78
C PRO A 409 7.96 -47.92 -6.05
N GLN A 410 9.21 -48.20 -5.66
CA GLN A 410 10.29 -47.22 -5.72
C GLN A 410 10.82 -46.94 -7.14
N ALA A 411 10.53 -47.81 -8.11
CA ALA A 411 10.88 -47.61 -9.52
C ALA A 411 10.26 -46.31 -10.05
N ARG A 412 11.10 -45.38 -10.51
CA ARG A 412 10.64 -44.06 -10.99
C ARG A 412 9.83 -44.23 -12.29
N ARG A 413 8.57 -43.80 -12.26
CA ARG A 413 7.69 -43.67 -13.44
C ARG A 413 6.96 -42.33 -13.35
N GLY A 414 7.14 -41.45 -14.33
CA GLY A 414 6.49 -40.13 -14.36
C GLY A 414 7.17 -39.05 -13.50
N ASN A 415 6.37 -38.06 -13.07
CA ASN A 415 6.82 -36.92 -12.27
C ASN A 415 7.18 -37.33 -10.83
N ASN A 416 7.92 -36.46 -10.14
CA ASN A 416 8.22 -36.65 -8.72
C ASN A 416 6.92 -36.57 -7.91
N PRO A 417 6.57 -37.58 -7.08
CA PRO A 417 5.32 -37.56 -6.32
C PRO A 417 5.36 -36.53 -5.19
N ARG A 418 4.22 -35.90 -4.91
CA ARG A 418 4.06 -34.90 -3.83
C ARG A 418 2.93 -35.26 -2.88
N GLY A 419 2.98 -34.75 -1.66
CA GLY A 419 1.77 -34.61 -0.84
C GLY A 419 0.76 -33.71 -1.56
N LEU A 420 1.19 -32.54 -2.02
CA LEU A 420 0.34 -31.63 -2.80
C LEU A 420 1.08 -30.93 -3.93
N TRP A 421 0.53 -30.99 -5.14
CA TRP A 421 0.95 -30.17 -6.28
C TRP A 421 -0.08 -29.07 -6.56
N SER A 422 0.40 -27.86 -6.82
CA SER A 422 -0.39 -26.78 -7.43
C SER A 422 0.34 -26.30 -8.69
N GLY A 423 -0.32 -26.29 -9.84
CA GLY A 423 0.26 -25.77 -11.08
C GLY A 423 -0.83 -25.45 -12.10
N HIS A 424 -0.61 -24.44 -12.94
CA HIS A 424 -1.69 -23.80 -13.72
C HIS A 424 -2.88 -23.45 -12.83
N ALA A 425 -2.61 -22.78 -11.72
CA ALA A 425 -3.60 -22.44 -10.73
C ALA A 425 -3.31 -21.07 -10.10
N HIS A 426 -4.34 -20.24 -9.95
CA HIS A 426 -4.22 -18.93 -9.32
C HIS A 426 -5.06 -18.81 -8.05
N PHE A 427 -4.67 -17.90 -7.16
CA PHE A 427 -5.41 -17.64 -5.91
C PHE A 427 -5.61 -18.93 -5.09
N VAL A 428 -4.54 -19.71 -4.94
CA VAL A 428 -4.56 -20.96 -4.19
C VAL A 428 -4.11 -20.70 -2.76
N THR A 429 -4.97 -20.98 -1.78
CA THR A 429 -4.63 -20.92 -0.36
C THR A 429 -4.54 -22.35 0.21
N LEU A 430 -3.37 -22.70 0.72
CA LEU A 430 -3.12 -23.95 1.42
C LEU A 430 -2.89 -23.62 2.89
N LYS A 431 -3.71 -24.16 3.79
CA LYS A 431 -3.72 -23.69 5.16
C LYS A 431 -3.85 -24.81 6.18
N ASP A 432 -3.05 -24.74 7.24
CA ASP A 432 -3.11 -25.66 8.38
C ASP A 432 -3.04 -27.15 7.93
N LEU A 433 -2.13 -27.46 6.99
CA LEU A 433 -1.94 -28.82 6.47
C LEU A 433 -0.67 -29.45 7.06
N ARG A 434 -0.72 -30.76 7.30
CA ARG A 434 0.43 -31.57 7.70
C ARG A 434 0.72 -32.64 6.67
N PHE A 435 1.96 -32.77 6.22
CA PHE A 435 2.40 -33.78 5.26
C PHE A 435 3.32 -34.80 5.92
N GLU A 436 3.09 -36.09 5.66
CA GLU A 436 3.82 -37.21 6.26
C GLU A 436 4.19 -38.25 5.21
N ASP A 437 5.37 -38.87 5.35
CA ASP A 437 5.90 -39.94 4.47
C ASP A 437 5.73 -39.60 2.97
N THR A 438 6.31 -38.47 2.54
CA THR A 438 6.20 -37.98 1.16
C THR A 438 7.54 -37.99 0.45
N PHE A 439 7.57 -38.07 -0.89
CA PHE A 439 8.82 -37.81 -1.60
C PHE A 439 9.13 -36.31 -1.64
N CYS A 440 8.15 -35.52 -2.09
CA CYS A 440 8.12 -34.08 -1.90
C CYS A 440 6.89 -33.71 -1.06
N GLY A 441 6.97 -32.76 -0.13
CA GLY A 441 5.82 -32.34 0.67
C GLY A 441 4.79 -31.61 -0.19
N MET A 442 5.06 -30.35 -0.54
CA MET A 442 4.21 -29.57 -1.44
C MET A 442 5.03 -28.77 -2.46
N THR A 443 4.43 -28.43 -3.60
CA THR A 443 5.06 -27.55 -4.59
C THR A 443 4.06 -26.67 -5.31
N PHE A 444 4.36 -25.37 -5.38
CA PHE A 444 3.83 -24.46 -6.38
C PHE A 444 4.68 -24.57 -7.66
N GLY A 445 4.13 -25.27 -8.64
CA GLY A 445 4.73 -25.49 -9.94
C GLY A 445 4.39 -24.42 -10.97
N PRO A 446 4.74 -24.64 -12.23
CA PRO A 446 4.53 -23.66 -13.29
C PRO A 446 3.06 -23.34 -13.49
N GLY A 447 2.78 -22.08 -13.85
CA GLY A 447 1.45 -21.48 -13.91
C GLY A 447 0.84 -21.18 -12.54
N SER A 448 1.59 -21.34 -11.43
CA SER A 448 1.09 -20.92 -10.11
C SER A 448 1.28 -19.41 -9.92
N ARG A 449 0.20 -18.72 -9.53
CA ARG A 449 0.24 -17.29 -9.19
C ARG A 449 -0.67 -16.92 -8.04
N ASP A 450 -0.25 -15.93 -7.26
CA ASP A 450 -1.05 -15.39 -6.16
C ASP A 450 -1.43 -16.50 -5.18
N CYS A 451 -0.47 -17.39 -4.91
CA CYS A 451 -0.68 -18.58 -4.11
C CYS A 451 0.04 -18.47 -2.76
N GLU A 452 -0.57 -19.03 -1.73
CA GLU A 452 -0.05 -18.97 -0.37
C GLU A 452 -0.16 -20.29 0.38
N ALA A 453 0.88 -20.59 1.14
CA ALA A 453 0.96 -21.66 2.12
C ALA A 453 1.05 -21.04 3.52
N ILE A 454 0.13 -21.39 4.42
CA ILE A 454 0.01 -20.79 5.75
C ILE A 454 -0.07 -21.88 6.81
N GLY A 455 0.86 -21.91 7.77
CA GLY A 455 0.79 -22.87 8.88
C GLY A 455 1.00 -24.32 8.46
N LEU A 456 1.71 -24.58 7.34
CA LEU A 456 1.97 -25.93 6.87
C LEU A 456 3.09 -26.58 7.66
N THR A 457 3.02 -27.90 7.86
CA THR A 457 4.11 -28.70 8.44
C THR A 457 4.40 -29.90 7.56
N VAL A 458 5.65 -30.12 7.18
CA VAL A 458 6.09 -31.31 6.45
C VAL A 458 7.07 -32.09 7.32
N THR A 459 6.85 -33.39 7.46
CA THR A 459 7.71 -34.32 8.19
C THR A 459 8.05 -35.54 7.35
N ASP A 460 9.23 -36.11 7.58
CA ASP A 460 9.70 -37.35 6.97
C ASP A 460 9.57 -37.42 5.43
N TRP A 461 10.22 -36.48 4.73
CA TRP A 461 10.29 -36.45 3.27
C TRP A 461 11.66 -36.85 2.72
N ASP A 462 11.73 -37.23 1.44
CA ASP A 462 12.96 -37.71 0.80
C ASP A 462 13.67 -36.66 -0.08
N HIS A 463 12.95 -35.81 -0.82
CA HIS A 463 13.51 -34.83 -1.77
C HIS A 463 13.33 -33.39 -1.29
N ASP A 464 12.15 -32.77 -1.47
CA ASP A 464 11.88 -31.37 -1.08
C ASP A 464 10.64 -31.30 -0.18
N ALA A 465 10.73 -30.63 0.97
CA ALA A 465 9.52 -30.38 1.76
C ALA A 465 8.59 -29.38 1.04
N TYR A 466 9.16 -28.31 0.50
CA TYR A 466 8.45 -27.24 -0.18
C TYR A 466 9.16 -26.82 -1.47
N GLY A 467 8.39 -26.42 -2.47
CA GLY A 467 8.93 -25.96 -3.75
C GLY A 467 8.14 -24.80 -4.37
N ALA A 468 8.86 -23.88 -5.02
CA ALA A 468 8.33 -22.89 -5.95
C ALA A 468 9.17 -22.95 -7.23
N SER A 469 8.61 -23.44 -8.33
CA SER A 469 9.37 -23.76 -9.55
C SER A 469 8.67 -23.31 -10.82
N GLY A 470 9.35 -22.50 -11.63
CA GLY A 470 8.89 -22.09 -12.96
C GLY A 470 9.19 -23.12 -14.06
N ARG A 471 9.97 -24.17 -13.77
CA ARG A 471 10.44 -25.21 -14.70
C ARG A 471 10.94 -24.67 -16.05
N GLY A 472 11.75 -23.61 -16.01
CA GLY A 472 12.38 -23.05 -17.19
C GLY A 472 11.59 -21.94 -17.88
N VAL A 473 10.48 -21.50 -17.28
CA VAL A 473 9.67 -20.37 -17.77
C VAL A 473 9.89 -19.18 -16.85
N ASP A 474 10.45 -18.10 -17.39
CA ASP A 474 10.70 -16.88 -16.62
C ASP A 474 9.41 -16.26 -16.10
N GLY A 475 9.28 -16.08 -14.78
CA GLY A 475 8.02 -15.69 -14.13
C GLY A 475 6.92 -16.75 -14.17
N GLY A 476 7.25 -17.99 -14.53
CA GLY A 476 6.30 -19.10 -14.67
C GLY A 476 5.78 -19.64 -13.34
N CYS A 477 6.37 -19.26 -12.21
CA CYS A 477 5.80 -19.46 -10.88
C CYS A 477 6.07 -18.18 -10.11
N THR A 478 5.03 -17.44 -9.73
CA THR A 478 5.25 -16.11 -9.18
C THR A 478 4.23 -15.70 -8.15
N ASP A 479 4.54 -14.69 -7.33
CA ASP A 479 3.63 -14.20 -6.29
C ASP A 479 3.28 -15.29 -5.26
N ILE A 480 4.31 -15.98 -4.80
CA ILE A 480 4.17 -17.13 -3.89
C ILE A 480 4.51 -16.70 -2.47
N ARG A 481 3.67 -17.09 -1.50
CA ARG A 481 3.91 -16.81 -0.08
C ARG A 481 3.97 -18.10 0.73
N PHE A 482 4.94 -18.20 1.62
CA PHE A 482 5.00 -19.18 2.70
C PHE A 482 5.03 -18.44 4.03
N ILE A 483 4.06 -18.71 4.90
CA ILE A 483 3.90 -17.99 6.16
C ILE A 483 3.79 -19.02 7.27
N ASN A 484 4.65 -18.93 8.29
CA ASN A 484 4.64 -19.82 9.45
C ASN A 484 4.66 -21.31 9.04
N CYS A 485 5.46 -21.66 8.03
CA CYS A 485 5.56 -23.03 7.52
C CYS A 485 6.79 -23.74 8.10
N ARG A 486 6.68 -25.05 8.32
CA ARG A 486 7.68 -25.86 9.01
C ARG A 486 8.11 -27.06 8.18
N ALA A 487 9.40 -27.30 8.06
CA ALA A 487 9.98 -28.54 7.52
C ALA A 487 10.84 -29.17 8.62
N VAL A 488 10.31 -30.20 9.29
CA VAL A 488 10.92 -30.71 10.52
C VAL A 488 11.02 -32.23 10.53
N ASN A 489 12.08 -32.75 11.16
CA ASN A 489 12.27 -34.16 11.44
C ASN A 489 12.25 -35.05 10.18
N ALA A 490 13.28 -34.93 9.35
CA ALA A 490 13.53 -35.85 8.24
C ALA A 490 14.96 -36.39 8.33
N SER A 491 15.10 -37.68 8.65
CA SER A 491 16.42 -38.29 8.86
C SER A 491 17.24 -38.48 7.59
N ASN A 492 16.58 -38.47 6.43
CA ASN A 492 17.23 -38.63 5.13
C ASN A 492 16.46 -37.86 4.05
N CYS A 493 16.83 -36.59 3.83
CA CYS A 493 16.26 -35.77 2.78
C CYS A 493 17.33 -35.10 1.91
N VAL A 494 16.95 -34.64 0.72
CA VAL A 494 17.81 -33.78 -0.11
C VAL A 494 17.79 -32.35 0.44
N LYS A 495 16.60 -31.75 0.55
CA LYS A 495 16.45 -30.35 0.97
C LYS A 495 15.07 -29.99 1.51
N ALA A 496 14.96 -28.88 2.24
CA ALA A 496 13.69 -28.40 2.77
C ALA A 496 12.94 -27.53 1.76
N TRP A 497 13.59 -26.47 1.24
CA TRP A 497 12.98 -25.54 0.28
C TRP A 497 13.75 -25.47 -1.02
N GLU A 498 13.03 -25.51 -2.14
CA GLU A 498 13.57 -25.22 -3.47
C GLU A 498 12.80 -24.08 -4.14
N ILE A 499 13.51 -22.99 -4.44
CA ILE A 499 12.96 -21.84 -5.17
C ILE A 499 13.78 -21.70 -6.45
N GLU A 500 13.15 -21.99 -7.59
CA GLU A 500 13.94 -22.36 -8.75
C GLU A 500 13.34 -21.99 -10.12
N GLU A 501 14.23 -21.93 -11.12
CA GLU A 501 13.93 -22.08 -12.55
C GLU A 501 12.81 -21.20 -13.10
N GLY A 502 12.89 -19.88 -12.92
CA GLY A 502 11.82 -18.98 -13.37
C GLY A 502 10.88 -18.53 -12.25
N ALA A 503 11.08 -19.03 -11.03
CA ALA A 503 10.36 -18.56 -9.86
C ALA A 503 10.69 -17.08 -9.56
N ALA A 504 9.66 -16.25 -9.38
CA ALA A 504 9.85 -14.84 -9.09
C ALA A 504 8.87 -14.30 -8.04
N ARG A 505 9.24 -13.29 -7.24
CA ARG A 505 8.38 -12.72 -6.17
C ARG A 505 7.92 -13.80 -5.20
N VAL A 506 8.89 -14.49 -4.60
CA VAL A 506 8.64 -15.54 -3.61
C VAL A 506 8.97 -15.00 -2.22
N TYR A 507 8.00 -15.04 -1.32
CA TYR A 507 8.10 -14.46 0.02
C TYR A 507 7.92 -15.54 1.09
N LEU A 508 8.84 -15.58 2.05
CA LEU A 508 8.82 -16.49 3.18
C LEU A 508 8.92 -15.68 4.48
N GLU A 509 8.02 -15.96 5.42
CA GLU A 509 7.96 -15.27 6.71
C GLU A 509 7.73 -16.28 7.84
N ASP A 510 8.55 -16.19 8.90
CA ASP A 510 8.46 -17.04 10.09
C ASP A 510 8.51 -18.54 9.77
N CYS A 511 9.25 -18.94 8.72
CA CYS A 511 9.41 -20.34 8.34
C CYS A 511 10.56 -21.01 9.10
N GLU A 512 10.37 -22.26 9.50
CA GLU A 512 11.30 -23.03 10.33
C GLU A 512 11.75 -24.32 9.62
N ILE A 513 13.06 -24.56 9.67
CA ILE A 513 13.67 -25.85 9.31
C ILE A 513 14.42 -26.40 10.51
N THR A 514 14.13 -27.63 10.92
CA THR A 514 14.83 -28.24 12.07
C THR A 514 14.96 -29.76 11.96
N ASN A 515 16.12 -30.31 12.38
CA ASN A 515 16.42 -31.75 12.46
C ASN A 515 16.43 -32.48 11.11
N LEU A 516 17.36 -32.11 10.22
CA LEU A 516 17.50 -32.73 8.89
C LEU A 516 18.77 -33.57 8.77
N GLY A 517 18.63 -34.80 8.26
CA GLY A 517 19.72 -35.69 7.88
C GLY A 517 19.78 -35.96 6.37
N GLY A 518 20.72 -36.80 5.92
CA GLY A 518 21.01 -37.00 4.49
C GLY A 518 21.86 -35.86 3.92
N ALA A 519 21.52 -35.35 2.73
CA ALA A 519 22.13 -34.11 2.23
C ALA A 519 21.60 -32.88 2.99
N GLY A 520 20.37 -32.95 3.51
CA GLY A 520 19.85 -32.09 4.58
C GLY A 520 20.01 -30.59 4.34
N THR A 521 19.88 -30.12 3.10
CA THR A 521 20.03 -28.69 2.79
C THR A 521 18.76 -27.92 3.17
N GLY A 522 18.89 -26.73 3.73
CA GLY A 522 17.77 -25.90 4.16
C GLY A 522 17.08 -25.18 3.01
N TYR A 523 17.22 -23.86 2.96
CA TYR A 523 16.64 -23.01 1.91
C TYR A 523 17.57 -22.96 0.69
N TYR A 524 17.08 -23.40 -0.47
CA TYR A 524 17.87 -23.44 -1.71
C TYR A 524 17.22 -22.61 -2.83
N VAL A 525 17.89 -21.51 -3.23
CA VAL A 525 17.51 -20.65 -4.35
C VAL A 525 18.48 -20.85 -5.51
N ARG A 526 18.00 -21.37 -6.66
CA ARG A 526 18.89 -21.78 -7.76
C ARG A 526 18.26 -21.90 -9.15
N HIS A 527 19.11 -22.21 -10.12
CA HIS A 527 18.72 -22.68 -11.44
C HIS A 527 19.13 -24.14 -11.67
N HIS A 528 18.52 -24.78 -12.67
CA HIS A 528 19.15 -25.91 -13.38
C HIS A 528 19.74 -25.43 -14.72
N ALA A 529 20.34 -26.35 -15.47
CA ALA A 529 20.96 -26.04 -16.77
C ALA A 529 19.89 -25.85 -17.86
N TYR A 530 19.67 -24.60 -18.29
CA TYR A 530 18.77 -24.23 -19.40
C TYR A 530 19.52 -23.71 -20.64
N LYS A 531 18.90 -23.87 -21.81
CA LYS A 531 19.48 -23.44 -23.11
C LYS A 531 19.11 -21.99 -23.49
N TRP A 532 18.28 -21.32 -22.71
CA TRP A 532 17.74 -19.96 -22.95
C TRP A 532 17.84 -19.08 -21.68
N PRO A 533 17.70 -17.74 -21.80
CA PRO A 533 17.67 -16.81 -20.66
C PRO A 533 16.60 -17.16 -19.63
N LEU A 534 16.91 -17.08 -18.34
CA LEU A 534 15.98 -17.41 -17.25
C LEU A 534 16.39 -16.74 -15.93
N HIS A 535 15.43 -16.19 -15.19
CA HIS A 535 15.68 -15.56 -13.90
C HIS A 535 15.04 -16.35 -12.75
N VAL A 536 15.71 -16.34 -11.60
CA VAL A 536 15.04 -16.51 -10.30
C VAL A 536 15.20 -15.17 -9.61
N ASP A 537 14.09 -14.51 -9.34
CA ASP A 537 14.09 -13.07 -9.08
C ASP A 537 13.19 -12.70 -7.90
N ASP A 538 13.63 -11.76 -7.07
CA ASP A 538 12.87 -11.23 -5.94
C ASP A 538 12.40 -12.33 -4.96
N VAL A 539 13.36 -12.97 -4.29
CA VAL A 539 13.10 -13.99 -3.27
C VAL A 539 13.43 -13.41 -1.91
N THR A 540 12.46 -13.34 -1.01
CA THR A 540 12.62 -12.69 0.30
C THR A 540 12.30 -13.65 1.43
N PHE A 541 13.24 -13.78 2.36
CA PHE A 541 13.11 -14.51 3.62
C PHE A 541 13.10 -13.48 4.76
N VAL A 542 12.12 -13.58 5.67
CA VAL A 542 11.97 -12.74 6.85
C VAL A 542 11.81 -13.61 8.08
N ARG A 543 12.72 -13.47 9.05
CA ARG A 543 12.71 -14.25 10.31
C ARG A 543 12.71 -15.78 10.10
N CYS A 544 13.25 -16.25 8.98
CA CYS A 544 13.35 -17.67 8.69
C CYS A 544 14.52 -18.31 9.45
N THR A 545 14.31 -19.51 9.99
CA THR A 545 15.32 -20.25 10.75
C THR A 545 15.66 -21.59 10.10
N ALA A 546 16.92 -22.01 10.21
CA ALA A 546 17.40 -23.33 9.78
C ALA A 546 18.44 -23.88 10.76
N ASN A 547 18.05 -24.85 11.61
CA ASN A 547 18.91 -25.36 12.68
C ASN A 547 19.00 -26.89 12.73
N ASN A 548 20.17 -27.41 13.12
CA ASN A 548 20.45 -28.85 13.20
C ASN A 548 20.26 -29.59 11.85
N LEU A 549 21.07 -29.19 10.87
CA LEU A 549 21.07 -29.73 9.50
C LEU A 549 22.40 -30.43 9.22
N SER A 550 22.36 -31.55 8.48
CA SER A 550 23.58 -32.17 7.93
C SER A 550 24.17 -31.41 6.73
N GLY A 551 23.39 -30.52 6.09
CA GLY A 551 23.79 -29.69 4.95
C GLY A 551 23.93 -28.20 5.30
N ASN A 552 23.68 -27.33 4.31
CA ASN A 552 23.74 -25.88 4.45
C ASN A 552 22.38 -25.32 4.89
N GLY A 553 22.35 -24.27 5.71
CA GLY A 553 21.12 -23.59 6.10
C GLY A 553 20.49 -22.78 4.96
N PHE A 554 21.33 -22.04 4.22
CA PHE A 554 20.92 -21.26 3.05
C PHE A 554 21.91 -21.47 1.90
N ILE A 555 21.40 -21.72 0.69
CA ILE A 555 22.18 -21.71 -0.54
C ILE A 555 21.50 -20.80 -1.56
N VAL A 556 22.22 -19.79 -2.04
CA VAL A 556 21.79 -18.89 -3.13
C VAL A 556 22.83 -19.00 -4.23
N THR A 557 22.43 -19.48 -5.41
CA THR A 557 23.39 -19.70 -6.51
C THR A 557 22.79 -19.49 -7.89
N THR A 558 23.62 -19.12 -8.86
CA THR A 558 23.30 -19.29 -10.28
C THR A 558 24.14 -20.43 -10.83
N THR A 559 23.51 -21.56 -11.14
CA THR A 559 24.24 -22.71 -11.70
C THR A 559 24.64 -22.42 -13.16
N PRO A 560 25.95 -22.38 -13.51
CA PRO A 560 26.36 -22.25 -14.89
C PRO A 560 26.15 -23.57 -15.64
N GLY A 561 25.83 -23.49 -16.93
CA GLY A 561 25.70 -24.68 -17.78
C GLY A 561 26.96 -25.57 -17.75
N THR A 562 26.80 -26.89 -17.81
CA THR A 562 27.92 -27.85 -17.64
C THR A 562 28.74 -28.08 -18.91
N THR A 563 28.45 -27.40 -20.02
CA THR A 563 29.20 -27.53 -21.28
C THR A 563 29.57 -26.18 -21.89
N VAL A 564 30.69 -26.13 -22.61
CA VAL A 564 31.26 -24.95 -23.30
C VAL A 564 30.29 -24.30 -24.31
N ARG A 565 29.24 -25.01 -24.76
CA ARG A 565 28.17 -24.48 -25.63
C ARG A 565 26.88 -24.08 -24.90
N SER A 566 26.81 -24.31 -23.58
CA SER A 566 25.60 -24.14 -22.76
C SER A 566 25.70 -23.08 -21.66
N VAL A 567 26.88 -22.49 -21.44
CA VAL A 567 26.99 -21.34 -20.53
C VAL A 567 26.58 -20.10 -21.30
N LYS A 568 25.40 -19.56 -20.98
CA LYS A 568 24.86 -18.37 -21.61
C LYS A 568 24.67 -17.28 -20.56
N PRO A 569 25.06 -16.03 -20.86
CA PRO A 569 25.21 -14.93 -19.91
C PRO A 569 23.89 -14.42 -19.29
N ASN A 570 22.74 -15.01 -19.61
CA ASN A 570 21.42 -14.50 -19.23
C ASN A 570 20.64 -15.46 -18.29
N LEU A 571 21.31 -16.46 -17.69
CA LEU A 571 20.80 -17.10 -16.46
C LEU A 571 21.24 -16.27 -15.25
N ARG A 572 20.30 -15.95 -14.37
CA ARG A 572 20.54 -15.07 -13.21
C ARG A 572 19.67 -15.45 -12.02
N THR A 573 20.29 -15.65 -10.88
CA THR A 573 19.61 -15.59 -9.58
C THR A 573 19.86 -14.21 -8.99
N ARG A 574 18.81 -13.44 -8.77
CA ARG A 574 18.96 -12.05 -8.36
C ARG A 574 17.90 -11.57 -7.37
N ASN A 575 18.17 -10.43 -6.75
CA ASN A 575 17.25 -9.78 -5.82
C ASN A 575 16.82 -10.68 -4.64
N VAL A 576 17.76 -11.43 -4.06
CA VAL A 576 17.48 -12.27 -2.90
C VAL A 576 17.66 -11.49 -1.59
N ARG A 577 16.76 -11.64 -0.61
CA ARG A 577 16.81 -10.96 0.70
C ARG A 577 16.75 -11.98 1.83
N LEU A 578 17.68 -11.90 2.75
CA LEU A 578 17.69 -12.64 4.00
C LEU A 578 17.62 -11.59 5.12
N ILE A 579 16.43 -11.40 5.69
CA ILE A 579 16.14 -10.37 6.68
C ILE A 579 15.85 -11.06 8.02
N ASP A 580 16.60 -10.72 9.06
CA ASP A 580 16.48 -11.28 10.41
C ASP A 580 16.51 -12.81 10.45
N CYS A 581 17.22 -13.43 9.49
CA CYS A 581 17.30 -14.88 9.36
C CYS A 581 18.36 -15.47 10.28
N GLN A 582 18.16 -16.71 10.71
CA GLN A 582 19.07 -17.38 11.65
C GLN A 582 19.41 -18.81 11.23
N THR A 583 20.66 -19.21 11.38
CA THR A 583 21.10 -20.60 11.15
C THR A 583 22.38 -20.93 11.89
N ASN A 584 22.48 -22.17 12.39
CA ASN A 584 23.72 -22.77 12.89
C ASN A 584 24.44 -23.67 11.84
N ALA A 585 23.82 -23.87 10.69
CA ALA A 585 24.40 -24.54 9.53
C ALA A 585 25.09 -23.52 8.58
N PRO A 586 26.03 -23.97 7.73
CA PRO A 586 26.73 -23.08 6.80
C PRO A 586 25.80 -22.38 5.79
N VAL A 587 26.23 -21.21 5.30
CA VAL A 587 25.52 -20.40 4.31
C VAL A 587 26.38 -20.22 3.07
N ILE A 588 25.81 -20.45 1.89
CA ILE A 588 26.51 -20.34 0.61
C ILE A 588 25.78 -19.32 -0.28
N ILE A 589 26.50 -18.29 -0.74
CA ILE A 589 26.03 -17.30 -1.72
C ILE A 589 27.02 -17.31 -2.88
N ALA A 590 26.75 -18.04 -3.96
CA ALA A 590 27.76 -18.42 -4.96
C ALA A 590 27.37 -18.11 -6.41
N CYS A 591 28.35 -18.10 -7.30
CA CYS A 591 28.22 -18.12 -8.77
C CYS A 591 27.25 -17.10 -9.38
N GLY A 592 27.77 -15.96 -9.83
CA GLY A 592 27.04 -15.05 -10.74
C GLY A 592 25.74 -14.45 -10.19
N VAL A 593 25.41 -14.69 -8.91
CA VAL A 593 24.28 -14.10 -8.18
C VAL A 593 24.46 -12.59 -8.09
N GLU A 594 23.38 -11.85 -8.25
CA GLU A 594 23.39 -10.40 -8.20
C GLU A 594 22.37 -9.85 -7.20
N ASP A 595 22.81 -8.85 -6.47
CA ASP A 595 22.04 -8.06 -5.53
C ASP A 595 21.35 -8.89 -4.45
N VAL A 596 22.17 -9.67 -3.74
CA VAL A 596 21.76 -10.34 -2.49
C VAL A 596 21.91 -9.36 -1.32
N LEU A 597 20.87 -9.24 -0.48
CA LEU A 597 20.93 -8.50 0.78
C LEU A 597 20.79 -9.48 1.95
N VAL A 598 21.73 -9.40 2.88
CA VAL A 598 21.61 -9.99 4.22
C VAL A 598 21.49 -8.83 5.21
N GLN A 599 20.44 -8.81 6.03
CA GLN A 599 20.17 -7.75 6.99
C GLN A 599 19.74 -8.35 8.32
N GLY A 600 20.24 -7.84 9.46
CA GLY A 600 19.77 -8.23 10.80
C GLY A 600 19.99 -9.71 11.15
N SER A 601 20.77 -10.44 10.35
CA SER A 601 20.80 -11.90 10.39
C SER A 601 21.90 -12.43 11.31
N LYS A 602 21.67 -13.61 11.90
CA LYS A 602 22.61 -14.29 12.79
C LYS A 602 23.02 -15.65 12.22
N PHE A 603 24.25 -15.75 11.73
CA PHE A 603 24.79 -16.97 11.14
C PHE A 603 25.94 -17.50 11.99
N GLU A 604 25.69 -18.60 12.70
CA GLU A 604 26.62 -19.16 13.71
C GLU A 604 27.63 -20.15 13.10
N ASN A 605 27.87 -20.06 11.79
CA ASN A 605 28.77 -20.93 11.05
C ASN A 605 29.45 -20.16 9.89
N LEU A 606 30.10 -20.87 8.98
CA LEU A 606 30.70 -20.30 7.77
C LEU A 606 29.64 -19.70 6.84
N VAL A 607 29.85 -18.43 6.46
CA VAL A 607 29.20 -17.79 5.32
C VAL A 607 30.22 -17.67 4.20
N SER A 608 29.94 -18.31 3.07
CA SER A 608 30.80 -18.34 1.89
C SER A 608 30.19 -17.50 0.76
N ILE A 609 30.89 -16.43 0.36
CA ILE A 609 30.49 -15.54 -0.73
C ILE A 609 31.38 -15.81 -1.94
N GLY A 610 30.76 -16.28 -3.03
CA GLY A 610 31.40 -16.50 -4.32
C GLY A 610 32.13 -17.85 -4.46
N PHE A 611 31.80 -18.83 -3.62
CA PHE A 611 32.28 -20.21 -3.73
C PHE A 611 31.14 -21.21 -3.70
N GLU A 612 31.16 -22.22 -4.57
CA GLU A 612 30.15 -23.29 -4.58
C GLU A 612 30.24 -24.21 -3.34
N THR A 613 31.42 -24.32 -2.72
CA THR A 613 31.68 -25.14 -1.53
C THR A 613 32.65 -24.43 -0.58
N ASP A 614 32.99 -25.05 0.57
CA ASP A 614 34.05 -24.56 1.45
C ASP A 614 35.45 -24.67 0.79
N ALA A 615 35.65 -25.71 -0.03
CA ALA A 615 36.88 -25.87 -0.82
C ALA A 615 36.85 -24.97 -2.07
N VAL A 616 37.98 -24.32 -2.36
CA VAL A 616 38.14 -23.51 -3.57
C VAL A 616 38.23 -24.44 -4.77
N THR A 617 37.29 -24.30 -5.71
CA THR A 617 37.28 -25.01 -6.99
C THR A 617 37.89 -24.17 -8.10
N GLU A 618 38.31 -24.79 -9.22
CA GLU A 618 38.79 -24.04 -10.40
C GLU A 618 37.73 -23.07 -10.96
N ARG A 619 36.45 -23.39 -10.76
CA ARG A 619 35.32 -22.57 -11.22
C ARG A 619 35.15 -21.32 -10.37
N ASP A 620 35.34 -21.42 -9.05
CA ASP A 620 35.20 -20.28 -8.13
C ASP A 620 36.14 -19.14 -8.53
N ALA A 621 37.35 -19.46 -8.99
CA ALA A 621 38.34 -18.47 -9.42
C ALA A 621 37.92 -17.61 -10.64
N ARG A 622 36.82 -17.95 -11.33
CA ARG A 622 36.39 -17.30 -12.58
C ARG A 622 34.90 -16.91 -12.60
N LEU A 623 34.13 -17.29 -11.59
CA LEU A 623 32.69 -17.00 -11.48
C LEU A 623 32.27 -16.61 -10.05
N PRO A 624 32.83 -15.54 -9.47
CA PRO A 624 32.38 -14.99 -8.20
C PRO A 624 30.96 -14.40 -8.30
N VAL A 625 30.42 -13.95 -7.17
CA VAL A 625 29.18 -13.16 -7.10
C VAL A 625 29.32 -11.85 -7.88
N ARG A 626 28.20 -11.28 -8.34
CA ARG A 626 28.19 -9.93 -8.94
C ARG A 626 27.99 -8.85 -7.87
N SER A 627 27.05 -9.06 -6.95
CA SER A 627 26.81 -8.11 -5.87
C SER A 627 26.17 -8.76 -4.64
N VAL A 628 26.73 -8.44 -3.47
CA VAL A 628 26.21 -8.86 -2.16
C VAL A 628 26.37 -7.70 -1.18
N THR A 629 25.31 -7.38 -0.44
CA THR A 629 25.36 -6.45 0.70
C THR A 629 24.99 -7.22 1.96
N ILE A 630 25.83 -7.16 2.98
CA ILE A 630 25.54 -7.67 4.33
C ILE A 630 25.53 -6.46 5.25
N LYS A 631 24.45 -6.30 6.03
CA LYS A 631 24.35 -5.22 7.00
C LYS A 631 23.77 -5.63 8.34
N ASP A 632 24.22 -4.98 9.40
CA ASP A 632 23.69 -5.14 10.76
C ASP A 632 23.55 -6.62 11.18
N SER A 633 24.56 -7.44 10.85
CA SER A 633 24.48 -8.90 10.96
C SER A 633 25.67 -9.48 11.73
N THR A 634 25.46 -10.60 12.41
CA THR A 634 26.51 -11.34 13.12
C THR A 634 26.80 -12.65 12.40
N ILE A 635 28.06 -12.86 12.03
CA ILE A 635 28.51 -14.00 11.22
C ILE A 635 29.73 -14.64 11.91
N GLN A 636 29.69 -15.93 12.23
CA GLN A 636 30.84 -16.55 12.92
C GLN A 636 32.12 -16.51 12.08
N ARG A 637 32.06 -16.99 10.84
CA ARG A 637 33.19 -17.01 9.89
C ARG A 637 32.73 -16.52 8.53
N LEU A 638 33.50 -15.64 7.91
CA LEU A 638 33.18 -15.06 6.60
C LEU A 638 34.31 -15.31 5.62
N LYS A 639 33.99 -15.91 4.48
CA LYS A 639 34.92 -16.17 3.37
C LYS A 639 34.39 -15.54 2.09
N ILE A 640 35.24 -14.78 1.38
CA ILE A 640 34.83 -13.88 0.29
C ILE A 640 35.72 -14.07 -0.93
N ASN A 641 35.10 -14.33 -2.07
CA ASN A 641 35.73 -14.30 -3.39
C ASN A 641 35.53 -12.92 -4.03
N ALA A 642 36.62 -12.15 -4.09
CA ALA A 642 36.70 -10.82 -4.64
C ALA A 642 37.50 -10.76 -5.96
N GLN A 643 37.74 -11.90 -6.59
CA GLN A 643 38.43 -11.98 -7.89
C GLN A 643 37.57 -11.40 -9.02
N THR A 644 38.17 -11.02 -10.15
CA THR A 644 37.43 -10.68 -11.37
C THR A 644 36.67 -11.92 -11.88
N GLY A 645 35.41 -11.73 -12.24
CA GLY A 645 34.54 -12.78 -12.76
C GLY A 645 34.18 -12.63 -14.23
N ASN A 646 33.77 -13.72 -14.87
CA ASN A 646 33.13 -13.69 -16.18
C ASN A 646 31.87 -14.56 -16.15
N ALA A 647 30.79 -14.12 -16.83
CA ALA A 647 29.52 -14.87 -16.86
C ALA A 647 29.65 -16.30 -17.40
N ASN A 648 30.71 -16.59 -18.16
CA ASN A 648 31.03 -17.90 -18.71
C ASN A 648 32.21 -18.61 -18.02
N ALA A 649 32.71 -18.07 -16.91
CA ALA A 649 33.94 -18.53 -16.26
C ALA A 649 35.18 -18.55 -17.21
N GLU A 650 35.18 -17.69 -18.23
CA GLU A 650 36.26 -17.48 -19.20
C GLU A 650 36.62 -15.99 -19.25
N LEU A 651 37.71 -15.60 -18.59
CA LEU A 651 38.16 -14.20 -18.54
C LEU A 651 38.58 -13.70 -19.94
N GLY A 652 38.24 -12.45 -20.26
CA GLY A 652 38.53 -11.84 -21.55
C GLY A 652 37.73 -12.41 -22.73
N ALA A 653 36.62 -13.12 -22.46
CA ALA A 653 35.77 -13.69 -23.50
C ALA A 653 35.27 -12.61 -24.49
N LYS A 654 35.37 -12.89 -25.80
CA LYS A 654 35.02 -11.95 -26.88
C LYS A 654 33.58 -11.40 -26.80
N TYR A 655 32.65 -12.17 -26.25
CA TYR A 655 31.22 -11.87 -26.24
C TYR A 655 30.64 -11.54 -24.86
N HIS A 656 31.41 -11.72 -23.78
CA HIS A 656 30.96 -11.46 -22.41
C HIS A 656 32.04 -10.70 -21.66
N ALA A 657 31.71 -9.47 -21.25
CA ALA A 657 32.62 -8.66 -20.47
C ALA A 657 32.87 -9.29 -19.10
N ASP A 658 34.13 -9.20 -18.68
CA ASP A 658 34.51 -9.44 -17.29
C ASP A 658 33.80 -8.43 -16.38
N TYR A 659 33.53 -8.84 -15.15
CA TYR A 659 32.89 -8.02 -14.13
C TYR A 659 33.64 -8.12 -12.82
N GLU A 660 33.67 -7.01 -12.09
CA GLU A 660 34.17 -6.97 -10.73
C GLU A 660 33.03 -7.25 -9.73
N PRO A 661 33.23 -8.14 -8.75
CA PRO A 661 32.28 -8.33 -7.67
C PRO A 661 32.11 -7.04 -6.86
N ARG A 662 30.88 -6.71 -6.48
CA ARG A 662 30.59 -5.59 -5.58
C ARG A 662 30.08 -6.11 -4.24
N ILE A 663 30.96 -6.18 -3.25
CA ILE A 663 30.63 -6.76 -1.95
C ILE A 663 30.68 -5.65 -0.92
N ARG A 664 29.59 -5.43 -0.18
CA ARG A 664 29.49 -4.38 0.83
C ARG A 664 29.17 -4.99 2.19
N LEU A 665 30.00 -4.72 3.18
CA LEU A 665 29.81 -5.12 4.58
C LEU A 665 29.54 -3.85 5.39
N GLU A 666 28.36 -3.70 5.97
CA GLU A 666 27.94 -2.52 6.74
C GLU A 666 27.61 -2.92 8.17
N ASN A 667 28.43 -2.55 9.16
CA ASN A 667 28.17 -2.95 10.55
C ASN A 667 28.01 -4.48 10.71
N VAL A 668 28.95 -5.25 10.16
CA VAL A 668 28.96 -6.72 10.22
C VAL A 668 29.96 -7.19 11.26
N HIS A 669 29.52 -7.98 12.22
CA HIS A 669 30.38 -8.54 13.27
C HIS A 669 30.79 -9.97 12.93
N THR A 670 32.10 -10.22 12.89
CA THR A 670 32.66 -11.56 12.68
C THR A 670 33.55 -12.02 13.82
N SER A 671 33.53 -13.33 14.14
CA SER A 671 34.41 -13.87 15.21
C SER A 671 35.88 -13.93 14.78
N GLN A 672 36.14 -13.89 13.47
CA GLN A 672 37.47 -13.84 12.86
C GLN A 672 37.44 -12.82 11.71
N PRO A 673 38.57 -12.16 11.37
CA PRO A 673 38.64 -11.30 10.19
C PRO A 673 38.16 -12.04 8.93
N PRO A 674 37.41 -11.39 8.02
CA PRO A 674 36.97 -12.03 6.78
C PRO A 674 38.16 -12.54 5.95
N GLU A 675 38.07 -13.79 5.50
CA GLU A 675 39.03 -14.37 4.55
C GLU A 675 38.68 -13.85 3.15
N ILE A 676 39.49 -12.95 2.59
CA ILE A 676 39.28 -12.37 1.26
C ILE A 676 40.29 -12.95 0.26
N ILE A 677 39.79 -13.54 -0.83
CA ILE A 677 40.57 -14.07 -1.93
C ILE A 677 40.32 -13.19 -3.16
N GLY A 678 41.36 -12.62 -3.76
CA GLY A 678 41.25 -11.72 -4.92
C GLY A 678 41.53 -10.26 -4.57
N THR A 679 40.92 -9.33 -5.31
CA THR A 679 41.17 -7.88 -5.23
C THR A 679 40.40 -7.28 -4.05
N PRO A 680 41.05 -6.88 -2.93
CA PRO A 680 40.33 -6.42 -1.73
C PRO A 680 39.50 -5.15 -1.94
N GLU A 681 39.83 -4.31 -2.92
CA GLU A 681 39.10 -3.08 -3.26
C GLU A 681 37.67 -3.33 -3.73
N ASN A 682 37.36 -4.55 -4.17
CA ASN A 682 36.02 -5.01 -4.53
C ASN A 682 35.13 -5.29 -3.29
N VAL A 683 35.73 -5.27 -2.09
CA VAL A 683 35.04 -5.43 -0.81
C VAL A 683 35.04 -4.09 -0.08
N THR A 684 33.90 -3.43 -0.04
CA THR A 684 33.70 -2.21 0.73
C THR A 684 33.27 -2.56 2.15
N VAL A 685 34.17 -2.37 3.12
CA VAL A 685 33.83 -2.44 4.54
C VAL A 685 33.45 -1.04 5.02
N VAL A 686 32.17 -0.85 5.30
CA VAL A 686 31.66 0.33 5.98
C VAL A 686 31.44 -0.07 7.42
N GLU A 687 32.45 0.15 8.25
CA GLU A 687 32.17 0.34 9.65
C GLU A 687 31.36 1.62 9.76
N ILE A 688 30.06 1.46 10.03
CA ILE A 688 29.38 2.54 10.72
C ILE A 688 30.11 2.60 12.04
N LYS A 689 31.08 3.52 12.14
CA LYS A 689 31.32 4.18 13.40
C LYS A 689 29.94 4.67 13.78
N LYS A 690 29.22 3.89 14.61
CA LYS A 690 28.25 4.45 15.55
C LYS A 690 28.96 5.71 15.97
N LYS A 691 28.35 6.85 15.72
CA LYS A 691 28.92 8.12 16.10
C LYS A 691 29.23 7.94 17.59
N VAL A 692 30.48 7.59 17.89
CA VAL A 692 31.04 7.67 19.22
C VAL A 692 31.20 9.16 19.31
N THR A 693 30.09 9.82 19.62
CA THR A 693 30.15 11.04 20.39
C THR A 693 30.84 10.62 21.67
N ASP A 694 32.15 10.86 21.66
CA ASP A 694 33.10 10.86 22.74
C ASP A 694 33.15 9.65 23.68
N THR A 695 34.38 9.20 23.89
CA THR A 695 34.87 8.55 25.11
C THR A 695 34.84 9.50 26.31
N ALA A 696 33.72 10.17 26.51
CA ALA A 696 33.27 10.74 27.77
C ALA A 696 31.94 10.03 28.07
N GLY A 697 31.90 9.21 29.12
CA GLY A 697 30.89 8.17 29.36
C GLY A 697 29.45 8.56 28.96
N ASN A 698 28.89 7.84 27.99
CA ASN A 698 27.47 7.97 27.64
C ASN A 698 26.69 6.82 28.27
N ASN A 699 26.00 7.12 29.37
CA ASN A 699 24.95 6.28 29.95
C ASN A 699 23.88 6.03 28.88
N LEU A 700 23.65 4.78 28.47
CA LEU A 700 22.44 4.41 27.73
C LEU A 700 21.38 3.97 28.73
N LEU A 701 20.14 4.40 28.51
CA LEU A 701 18.98 3.92 29.24
C LEU A 701 18.38 2.72 28.50
N GLU A 702 18.55 1.52 29.05
CA GLU A 702 18.04 0.27 28.49
C GLU A 702 16.56 0.08 28.83
N LEU A 703 15.70 -0.04 27.82
CA LEU A 703 14.25 -0.20 27.99
C LEU A 703 13.81 -1.65 27.78
N VAL A 704 14.36 -2.28 26.74
CA VAL A 704 14.21 -3.70 26.42
C VAL A 704 15.59 -4.23 26.02
N VAL A 705 15.96 -5.40 26.53
CA VAL A 705 17.20 -6.10 26.15
C VAL A 705 16.88 -7.58 25.96
N ASP A 706 17.34 -8.17 24.87
CA ASP A 706 17.11 -9.58 24.54
C ASP A 706 15.61 -9.97 24.59
N ASN A 707 14.73 -9.10 24.06
CA ASN A 707 13.28 -9.25 24.09
C ASN A 707 12.68 -9.35 25.51
N GLN A 708 13.42 -8.92 26.54
CA GLN A 708 12.96 -8.88 27.92
C GLN A 708 12.78 -7.43 28.38
N PRO A 709 11.67 -7.12 29.07
CA PRO A 709 11.45 -5.78 29.61
C PRO A 709 12.53 -5.46 30.65
N ARG A 710 13.26 -4.35 30.45
CA ARG A 710 14.23 -3.80 31.42
C ARG A 710 13.71 -2.55 32.10
N SER A 711 12.57 -2.05 31.64
CA SER A 711 11.95 -0.84 32.12
C SER A 711 10.48 -1.08 32.47
N THR A 712 9.96 -0.23 33.36
CA THR A 712 8.55 -0.20 33.72
C THR A 712 7.96 1.15 33.32
N ILE A 713 6.81 1.13 32.63
CA ILE A 713 6.04 2.33 32.32
C ILE A 713 5.31 2.76 33.60
N VAL A 714 5.55 4.00 34.01
CA VAL A 714 4.98 4.60 35.21
C VAL A 714 4.09 5.76 34.81
N VAL A 715 2.88 5.79 35.36
CA VAL A 715 1.91 6.87 35.17
C VAL A 715 1.45 7.40 36.53
N ALA A 716 0.94 8.63 36.56
CA ALA A 716 0.49 9.25 37.81
C ALA A 716 -0.64 8.45 38.48
N ASP A 717 -0.74 8.50 39.81
CA ASP A 717 -1.78 7.77 40.56
C ASP A 717 -3.20 8.19 40.15
N ASP A 718 -3.33 9.47 39.78
CA ASP A 718 -4.53 10.15 39.29
C ASP A 718 -4.51 10.38 37.77
N ALA A 719 -3.67 9.63 37.03
CA ALA A 719 -3.59 9.73 35.58
C ALA A 719 -4.97 9.57 34.93
N ASP A 720 -5.36 10.57 34.16
CA ASP A 720 -6.57 10.52 33.36
C ASP A 720 -6.48 9.46 32.25
N TRP A 721 -7.62 9.10 31.67
CA TRP A 721 -7.69 8.02 30.69
C TRP A 721 -6.86 8.29 29.41
N TRP A 722 -6.56 9.55 29.04
CA TRP A 722 -5.69 9.86 27.90
C TRP A 722 -4.23 9.56 28.19
N GLN A 723 -3.75 9.89 29.39
CA GLN A 723 -2.39 9.53 29.84
C GLN A 723 -2.22 8.00 29.93
N ARG A 724 -3.25 7.31 30.43
CA ARG A 724 -3.29 5.83 30.44
C ARG A 724 -3.32 5.25 29.02
N MET A 725 -4.09 5.86 28.12
CA MET A 725 -4.14 5.46 26.72
C MET A 725 -2.78 5.64 26.02
N ALA A 726 -2.07 6.73 26.30
CA ALA A 726 -0.71 6.95 25.80
C ALA A 726 0.26 5.87 26.29
N ALA A 727 0.22 5.52 27.58
CA ALA A 727 1.00 4.41 28.13
C ALA A 727 0.67 3.07 27.45
N GLY A 728 -0.62 2.81 27.19
CA GLY A 728 -1.07 1.63 26.44
C GLY A 728 -0.54 1.59 25.01
N TRP A 729 -0.53 2.70 24.28
CA TRP A 729 0.09 2.76 22.95
C TRP A 729 1.59 2.49 23.01
N LEU A 730 2.30 3.05 24.00
CA LEU A 730 3.72 2.78 24.18
C LEU A 730 3.97 1.29 24.38
N GLN A 731 3.26 0.66 25.33
CA GLN A 731 3.37 -0.77 25.60
C GLN A 731 3.05 -1.60 24.35
N GLU A 732 1.93 -1.34 23.68
CA GLU A 732 1.49 -2.09 22.50
C GLU A 732 2.52 -2.02 21.37
N TYR A 733 3.06 -0.84 21.07
CA TYR A 733 3.99 -0.70 19.96
C TYR A 733 5.42 -1.12 20.31
N VAL A 734 5.83 -1.03 21.58
CA VAL A 734 7.09 -1.63 22.04
C VAL A 734 6.99 -3.15 22.01
N ASP A 735 5.88 -3.75 22.45
CA ASP A 735 5.65 -5.19 22.36
C ASP A 735 5.65 -5.63 20.90
N LYS A 736 4.90 -4.96 20.02
CA LYS A 736 4.94 -5.26 18.59
C LYS A 736 6.33 -5.09 17.97
N ALA A 737 7.15 -4.18 18.46
CA ALA A 737 8.49 -3.95 17.92
C ALA A 737 9.52 -4.94 18.49
N THR A 738 9.35 -5.38 19.74
CA THR A 738 10.42 -6.07 20.49
C THR A 738 10.06 -7.47 20.99
N GLY A 739 8.77 -7.82 20.97
CA GLY A 739 8.23 -9.01 21.63
C GLY A 739 8.25 -8.92 23.16
N ALA A 740 8.57 -7.75 23.74
CA ALA A 740 8.59 -7.52 25.17
C ALA A 740 7.45 -6.59 25.60
N GLU A 741 6.52 -7.13 26.40
CA GLU A 741 5.49 -6.32 27.05
C GLU A 741 6.09 -5.59 28.27
N LEU A 742 6.22 -4.26 28.18
CA LEU A 742 6.65 -3.44 29.31
C LEU A 742 5.53 -3.35 30.36
N PRO A 743 5.77 -3.61 31.66
CA PRO A 743 4.73 -3.44 32.67
C PRO A 743 4.27 -1.98 32.77
N ILE A 744 2.97 -1.74 32.98
CA ILE A 744 2.40 -0.42 33.29
C ILE A 744 1.97 -0.43 34.77
N VAL A 745 2.46 0.52 35.56
CA VAL A 745 2.11 0.67 36.98
C VAL A 745 1.80 2.12 37.33
N LYS A 746 1.04 2.31 38.41
CA LYS A 746 0.91 3.64 39.04
C LYS A 746 2.22 4.02 39.72
N GLU A 747 2.48 5.31 39.81
CA GLU A 747 3.69 5.83 40.45
C GLU A 747 3.84 5.44 41.93
N SER A 748 2.73 5.21 42.66
CA SER A 748 2.78 4.67 44.02
C SER A 748 3.35 3.26 44.09
N ASP A 749 3.26 2.52 42.99
CA ASP A 749 3.63 1.11 42.86
C ASP A 749 4.89 0.94 41.99
N ALA A 750 5.60 2.03 41.68
CA ALA A 750 6.77 2.02 40.84
C ALA A 750 7.90 1.18 41.46
N PRO A 751 8.46 0.19 40.73
CA PRO A 751 9.56 -0.62 41.23
C PRO A 751 10.88 0.16 41.24
N GLU A 752 11.88 -0.35 41.96
CA GLU A 752 13.27 0.08 41.76
C GLU A 752 13.76 -0.36 40.36
N GLY A 753 14.50 0.50 39.66
CA GLY A 753 15.10 0.18 38.36
C GLY A 753 14.88 1.25 37.30
N THR A 754 14.99 0.86 36.02
CA THR A 754 14.75 1.77 34.89
C THR A 754 13.26 2.05 34.73
N LEU A 755 12.89 3.33 34.69
CA LEU A 755 11.49 3.75 34.58
C LEU A 755 11.27 4.57 33.31
N ILE A 756 10.07 4.44 32.74
CA ILE A 756 9.54 5.34 31.71
C ILE A 756 8.36 6.09 32.33
N SER A 757 8.58 7.35 32.70
CA SER A 757 7.52 8.22 33.20
C SER A 757 6.68 8.76 32.04
N VAL A 758 5.41 8.36 31.96
CA VAL A 758 4.44 8.83 30.96
C VAL A 758 3.45 9.78 31.64
N GLY A 759 3.42 11.03 31.18
CA GLY A 759 2.52 12.05 31.70
C GLY A 759 3.03 12.79 32.95
N HIS A 760 2.10 13.41 33.67
CA HIS A 760 2.39 14.34 34.77
C HIS A 760 2.63 13.63 36.12
N THR A 761 3.63 12.75 36.18
CA THR A 761 4.01 12.01 37.40
C THR A 761 4.73 12.90 38.43
N LYS A 762 4.71 12.50 39.70
CA LYS A 762 5.57 13.03 40.77
C LYS A 762 7.05 12.85 40.43
N LEU A 763 7.42 11.82 39.67
CA LEU A 763 8.79 11.63 39.16
C LEU A 763 9.19 12.80 38.24
N ALA A 764 8.32 13.18 37.29
CA ALA A 764 8.57 14.30 36.39
C ALA A 764 8.69 15.62 37.18
N GLN A 765 7.81 15.83 38.17
CA GLN A 765 7.86 16.99 39.04
C GLN A 765 9.16 17.06 39.85
N ALA A 766 9.58 15.96 40.48
CA ALA A 766 10.81 15.88 41.27
C ALA A 766 12.07 16.09 40.41
N ALA A 767 12.05 15.61 39.17
CA ALA A 767 13.11 15.85 38.19
C ALA A 767 13.07 17.26 37.59
N GLY A 768 12.09 18.11 37.95
CA GLY A 768 11.93 19.45 37.40
C GLY A 768 11.57 19.45 35.90
N VAL A 769 10.99 18.36 35.39
CA VAL A 769 10.47 18.27 34.03
C VAL A 769 9.04 18.79 34.05
N THR A 770 8.84 19.97 33.47
CA THR A 770 7.54 20.67 33.49
C THR A 770 7.01 20.86 32.08
N THR A 771 5.81 21.44 31.94
CA THR A 771 5.19 21.74 30.65
C THR A 771 4.80 23.21 30.52
N ASP A 772 5.29 24.06 31.43
CA ASP A 772 4.87 25.46 31.55
C ASP A 772 5.38 26.32 30.38
N ASP A 773 6.49 25.91 29.76
CA ASP A 773 7.07 26.50 28.56
C ASP A 773 6.40 26.01 27.25
N LEU A 774 5.63 24.93 27.33
CA LEU A 774 5.01 24.32 26.15
C LEU A 774 3.74 25.05 25.72
N LYS A 775 3.63 25.26 24.41
CA LYS A 775 2.43 25.82 23.77
C LYS A 775 1.54 24.70 23.26
N TRP A 776 0.22 24.89 23.39
CA TRP A 776 -0.81 23.95 22.91
C TRP A 776 -0.61 22.55 23.49
N ASP A 777 -0.30 21.57 22.66
CA ASP A 777 0.02 20.20 23.02
C ASP A 777 1.41 19.81 22.51
N GLY A 778 2.34 20.75 22.65
CA GLY A 778 3.76 20.43 22.62
C GLY A 778 4.14 19.46 23.72
N CYS A 779 5.32 18.88 23.57
CA CYS A 779 5.81 17.87 24.50
C CYS A 779 7.33 17.83 24.61
N HIS A 780 7.80 17.22 25.69
CA HIS A 780 9.18 16.86 25.93
C HIS A 780 9.34 15.33 25.95
N ILE A 781 10.46 14.89 25.39
CA ILE A 781 10.94 13.52 25.40
C ILE A 781 12.38 13.61 25.84
N LEU A 782 12.70 13.23 27.07
CA LEU A 782 14.07 13.33 27.56
C LEU A 782 14.42 12.24 28.56
N VAL A 783 15.71 11.94 28.67
CA VAL A 783 16.24 11.12 29.75
C VAL A 783 16.85 12.03 30.80
N LYS A 784 16.43 11.86 32.06
CA LYS A 784 17.01 12.56 33.21
C LYS A 784 16.99 11.65 34.42
N ASP A 785 18.06 11.65 35.19
CA ASP A 785 18.20 10.84 36.41
C ASP A 785 17.86 9.34 36.19
N ASN A 786 18.27 8.79 35.04
CA ASN A 786 18.01 7.41 34.61
C ASN A 786 16.51 7.05 34.45
N VAL A 787 15.68 8.04 34.12
CA VAL A 787 14.26 7.88 33.78
C VAL A 787 14.00 8.53 32.42
N LEU A 788 13.26 7.83 31.55
CA LEU A 788 12.74 8.41 30.31
C LEU A 788 11.42 9.13 30.62
N PHE A 789 11.37 10.43 30.38
CA PHE A 789 10.16 11.24 30.53
C PHE A 789 9.50 11.45 29.16
N LEU A 790 8.26 10.98 29.03
CA LEU A 790 7.36 11.24 27.92
C LEU A 790 6.20 12.08 28.44
N ILE A 791 6.31 13.40 28.34
CA ILE A 791 5.38 14.33 28.98
C ILE A 791 5.05 15.46 28.00
N GLY A 792 3.79 15.84 27.91
CA GLY A 792 3.43 17.03 27.16
C GLY A 792 2.29 17.79 27.80
N ARG A 793 2.03 18.97 27.26
CA ARG A 793 0.99 19.85 27.80
C ARG A 793 -0.38 19.21 27.62
N ASP A 794 -0.97 18.80 28.74
CA ASP A 794 -2.29 18.20 28.82
C ASP A 794 -3.32 19.17 29.40
N SER A 795 -4.52 19.20 28.83
CA SER A 795 -5.61 20.05 29.29
C SER A 795 -6.39 19.38 30.45
N LYS A 796 -6.83 20.15 31.45
CA LYS A 796 -7.57 19.64 32.65
C LYS A 796 -9.07 19.91 32.58
N GLY A 797 -9.94 19.00 33.02
CA GLY A 797 -11.40 19.21 33.03
C GLY A 797 -12.15 18.36 31.99
N ILE A 798 -13.07 18.97 31.23
CA ILE A 798 -14.01 18.27 30.34
C ILE A 798 -13.30 17.34 29.35
N GLY A 799 -13.86 16.16 29.13
CA GLY A 799 -13.35 15.15 28.17
C GLY A 799 -12.22 14.30 28.73
N ARG A 800 -11.81 14.55 29.99
CA ARG A 800 -10.81 13.78 30.74
C ARG A 800 -11.45 12.83 31.75
N GLU A 801 -12.77 12.83 31.87
CA GLU A 801 -13.49 11.87 32.72
C GLU A 801 -13.36 10.46 32.13
N ASP A 802 -13.26 9.45 33.00
CA ASP A 802 -13.19 8.06 32.58
C ASP A 802 -14.40 7.68 31.72
N PRO A 803 -14.20 6.90 30.64
CA PRO A 803 -15.31 6.41 29.84
C PRO A 803 -16.24 5.56 30.72
N SER A 804 -17.55 5.73 30.54
CA SER A 804 -18.54 4.91 31.23
C SER A 804 -18.41 3.43 30.83
N PRO A 805 -18.87 2.47 31.64
CA PRO A 805 -18.82 1.05 31.31
C PRO A 805 -19.46 0.68 29.95
N GLU A 806 -20.49 1.43 29.54
CA GLU A 806 -21.16 1.28 28.23
C GLU A 806 -20.29 1.74 27.05
N GLN A 807 -19.27 2.54 27.34
CA GLN A 807 -18.27 3.01 26.37
C GLN A 807 -17.04 2.08 26.31
N LEU A 808 -17.07 0.90 26.94
CA LEU A 808 -16.05 -0.14 26.82
C LEU A 808 -16.57 -1.28 25.92
N LYS A 809 -15.72 -1.82 25.03
CA LYS A 809 -16.06 -2.82 23.99
C LYS A 809 -16.51 -4.17 24.52
N ASP A 810 -16.27 -4.44 25.79
CA ASP A 810 -16.50 -5.72 26.45
C ASP A 810 -17.37 -5.52 27.71
N TRP A 811 -18.63 -5.96 27.59
CA TRP A 811 -19.68 -5.96 28.64
C TRP A 811 -19.32 -6.76 29.91
N PHE A 812 -18.10 -7.32 30.00
CA PHE A 812 -17.62 -8.14 31.10
C PHE A 812 -16.32 -7.57 31.70
N GLY A 813 -16.43 -6.43 32.41
CA GLY A 813 -15.49 -6.03 33.47
C GLY A 813 -14.00 -6.02 33.12
N GLY A 814 -13.65 -5.64 31.88
CA GLY A 814 -12.27 -5.52 31.42
C GLY A 814 -11.56 -4.24 31.92
N ASP A 815 -10.26 -4.36 32.11
CA ASP A 815 -9.34 -3.33 32.60
C ASP A 815 -9.41 -2.02 31.76
N PRO A 816 -9.69 -0.84 32.35
CA PRO A 816 -9.87 0.44 31.63
C PRO A 816 -8.58 1.02 30.98
N TRP A 817 -7.53 0.20 30.85
CA TRP A 817 -6.19 0.56 30.40
C TRP A 817 -5.89 0.22 28.94
N ARG A 818 -6.85 -0.37 28.20
CA ARG A 818 -6.65 -0.80 26.81
C ARG A 818 -7.34 0.11 25.77
N PRO A 819 -6.59 0.90 24.95
CA PRO A 819 -7.13 1.85 23.96
C PRO A 819 -8.02 1.22 22.90
N ASP A 820 -7.71 -0.01 22.49
CA ASP A 820 -8.44 -0.77 21.49
C ASP A 820 -9.85 -1.15 21.94
N ARG A 821 -10.17 -0.95 23.22
CA ARG A 821 -11.42 -1.34 23.87
C ARG A 821 -12.35 -0.18 24.22
N ILE A 822 -12.06 1.06 23.82
CA ILE A 822 -12.96 2.20 24.06
C ILE A 822 -13.87 2.42 22.84
N HIS A 823 -15.18 2.41 23.03
CA HIS A 823 -16.17 2.93 22.07
C HIS A 823 -16.04 4.45 21.99
N ALA A 824 -16.20 5.00 20.78
CA ALA A 824 -16.15 6.44 20.48
C ALA A 824 -16.77 7.30 21.60
N ASN A 825 -15.94 7.86 22.47
CA ASN A 825 -16.40 8.83 23.46
C ASN A 825 -16.60 10.16 22.73
N GLU A 826 -17.84 10.54 22.45
CA GLU A 826 -18.21 11.77 21.74
C GLU A 826 -17.63 13.05 22.38
N LYS A 827 -17.18 12.99 23.64
CA LYS A 827 -16.54 14.11 24.35
C LYS A 827 -15.01 14.09 24.31
N ALA A 828 -14.37 13.05 23.78
CA ALA A 828 -12.92 12.90 23.83
C ALA A 828 -12.16 14.01 23.09
N ASP A 829 -12.67 14.46 21.94
CA ASP A 829 -12.10 15.61 21.22
C ASP A 829 -12.24 16.95 22.00
N ARG A 830 -13.14 17.02 23.00
CA ARG A 830 -13.30 18.17 23.90
C ARG A 830 -12.22 18.21 24.99
N ALA A 831 -11.41 17.16 25.12
CA ALA A 831 -10.31 17.11 26.07
C ALA A 831 -9.32 18.25 25.84
N GLY A 832 -9.13 18.69 24.60
CA GLY A 832 -8.18 19.73 24.22
C GLY A 832 -6.78 19.17 24.00
N ALA A 833 -5.77 19.91 24.44
CA ALA A 833 -4.36 19.53 24.31
C ALA A 833 -4.09 18.14 24.91
N ASN A 834 -3.54 17.21 24.13
CA ASN A 834 -3.09 15.88 24.57
C ASN A 834 -1.59 15.69 24.28
N GLY A 835 -0.76 16.54 24.88
CA GLY A 835 0.69 16.56 24.62
C GLY A 835 1.41 15.28 25.04
N THR A 836 0.93 14.57 26.07
CA THR A 836 1.53 13.29 26.48
C THR A 836 1.34 12.22 25.41
N CYS A 837 0.16 12.17 24.77
CA CYS A 837 -0.06 11.32 23.59
C CYS A 837 0.90 11.68 22.46
N LYS A 838 1.15 12.97 22.23
CA LYS A 838 2.13 13.43 21.23
C LYS A 838 3.55 12.98 21.58
N ALA A 839 3.95 13.06 22.85
CA ALA A 839 5.25 12.60 23.34
C ALA A 839 5.47 11.11 23.03
N VAL A 840 4.48 10.27 23.36
CA VAL A 840 4.55 8.82 23.10
C VAL A 840 4.66 8.51 21.61
N VAL A 841 3.76 9.05 20.78
CA VAL A 841 3.82 8.74 19.33
C VAL A 841 5.11 9.26 18.70
N THR A 842 5.62 10.42 19.11
CA THR A 842 6.91 10.92 18.62
C THR A 842 8.07 10.05 19.08
N PHE A 843 8.05 9.54 20.32
CA PHE A 843 9.05 8.56 20.77
C PHE A 843 8.99 7.28 19.92
N LEU A 844 7.80 6.74 19.70
CA LEU A 844 7.59 5.57 18.85
C LEU A 844 8.05 5.81 17.40
N GLU A 845 7.85 7.01 16.85
CA GLU A 845 8.34 7.36 15.51
C GLU A 845 9.86 7.49 15.47
N ASP A 846 10.45 8.26 16.37
CA ASP A 846 11.85 8.70 16.24
C ASP A 846 12.84 7.70 16.82
N VAL A 847 12.44 6.96 17.87
CA VAL A 847 13.30 6.00 18.57
C VAL A 847 12.96 4.58 18.16
N CYS A 848 11.67 4.21 18.15
CA CYS A 848 11.26 2.85 17.77
C CYS A 848 11.09 2.67 16.25
N GLY A 849 11.10 3.76 15.47
CA GLY A 849 10.99 3.72 14.01
C GLY A 849 9.60 3.39 13.47
N VAL A 850 8.56 3.44 14.30
CA VAL A 850 7.16 3.18 13.91
C VAL A 850 6.67 4.23 12.91
N ARG A 851 5.89 3.84 11.91
CA ARG A 851 5.28 4.77 10.95
C ARG A 851 3.80 4.47 10.77
N TRP A 852 3.01 5.53 10.67
CA TRP A 852 1.57 5.49 10.39
C TRP A 852 1.28 6.26 9.10
N PHE A 853 1.35 5.60 7.94
CA PHE A 853 1.05 6.21 6.64
C PHE A 853 -0.45 6.36 6.38
N MET A 854 -1.27 5.46 6.91
CA MET A 854 -2.73 5.46 6.79
C MET A 854 -3.36 4.91 8.09
N PRO A 855 -4.60 5.32 8.45
CA PRO A 855 -5.30 4.85 9.65
C PRO A 855 -5.85 3.43 9.55
N MET A 856 -5.10 2.52 8.94
CA MET A 856 -5.47 1.11 8.75
C MET A 856 -4.23 0.23 8.88
N LYS A 857 -4.40 -1.05 9.24
CA LYS A 857 -3.30 -1.99 9.52
C LYS A 857 -2.23 -2.01 8.42
N GLN A 858 -2.63 -1.91 7.16
CA GLN A 858 -1.75 -1.90 5.98
C GLN A 858 -0.88 -0.63 5.86
N GLY A 859 -1.27 0.46 6.52
CA GLY A 859 -0.52 1.72 6.55
C GLY A 859 0.41 1.84 7.76
N ILE A 860 0.51 0.82 8.61
CA ILE A 860 1.32 0.85 9.83
C ILE A 860 2.58 0.00 9.63
N VAL A 861 3.74 0.58 9.89
CA VAL A 861 5.03 -0.12 9.86
C VAL A 861 5.61 -0.11 11.26
N VAL A 862 5.94 -1.28 11.79
CA VAL A 862 6.58 -1.45 13.10
C VAL A 862 7.88 -2.25 12.89
N PRO A 863 9.06 -1.59 12.99
CA PRO A 863 10.35 -2.29 12.91
C PRO A 863 10.50 -3.31 14.03
N GLN A 864 11.07 -4.47 13.73
CA GLN A 864 11.37 -5.50 14.72
C GLN A 864 12.79 -5.29 15.28
N THR A 865 12.99 -5.41 16.59
CA THR A 865 14.29 -5.31 17.27
C THR A 865 14.29 -6.04 18.60
N ALA A 866 15.35 -6.78 18.93
CA ALA A 866 15.48 -7.44 20.23
C ALA A 866 15.75 -6.46 21.38
N ASP A 867 16.42 -5.34 21.06
CA ASP A 867 16.85 -4.34 22.03
C ASP A 867 16.24 -2.97 21.70
N LEU A 868 15.84 -2.26 22.76
CA LEU A 868 15.40 -0.87 22.70
C LEU A 868 16.09 -0.08 23.80
N SER A 869 16.88 0.93 23.41
CA SER A 869 17.58 1.81 24.33
C SER A 869 17.54 3.26 23.86
N VAL A 870 17.71 4.18 24.82
CA VAL A 870 17.71 5.62 24.59
C VAL A 870 19.00 6.20 25.13
N ALA A 871 19.60 7.17 24.44
CA ALA A 871 20.77 7.85 24.99
C ALA A 871 20.40 8.57 26.30
N GLY A 872 21.23 8.48 27.34
CA GLY A 872 21.02 9.17 28.61
C GLY A 872 21.09 10.70 28.50
N SER A 873 21.62 11.21 27.38
CA SER A 873 21.61 12.61 26.97
C SER A 873 20.50 12.95 25.97
N PHE A 874 19.57 12.02 25.69
CA PHE A 874 18.48 12.27 24.77
C PHE A 874 17.56 13.35 25.34
N GLU A 875 17.33 14.39 24.55
CA GLU A 875 16.37 15.43 24.84
C GLU A 875 15.77 15.92 23.53
N LYS A 876 14.43 15.99 23.49
CA LYS A 876 13.67 16.52 22.36
C LYS A 876 12.46 17.27 22.87
N THR A 877 12.29 18.48 22.35
CA THR A 877 11.06 19.27 22.51
C THR A 877 10.33 19.34 21.18
N VAL A 878 9.05 19.01 21.17
CA VAL A 878 8.17 19.15 20.01
C VAL A 878 7.31 20.39 20.22
N THR A 879 7.51 21.39 19.38
CA THR A 879 6.68 22.59 19.36
C THR A 879 5.74 22.53 18.17
N PRO A 880 4.42 22.40 18.39
CA PRO A 880 3.50 22.27 17.30
C PRO A 880 3.29 23.60 16.55
N PRO A 881 3.30 23.59 15.20
CA PRO A 881 3.12 24.82 14.43
C PRO A 881 1.67 25.27 14.35
N PHE A 882 0.70 24.37 14.59
CA PHE A 882 -0.74 24.67 14.60
C PHE A 882 -1.39 24.33 15.96
N ALA A 883 -2.30 25.20 16.40
CA ALA A 883 -3.13 25.04 17.59
C ALA A 883 -4.10 23.88 17.47
N TYR A 884 -4.56 23.62 16.25
CA TYR A 884 -5.38 22.48 15.89
C TYR A 884 -5.29 22.26 14.38
N ALA A 885 -5.45 21.01 13.97
CA ALA A 885 -5.71 20.67 12.58
C ALA A 885 -6.77 19.57 12.56
N VAL A 886 -7.98 19.96 12.15
CA VAL A 886 -9.19 19.16 12.33
C VAL A 886 -10.04 19.21 11.07
N GLY A 887 -11.00 18.31 10.97
CA GLY A 887 -11.93 18.27 9.85
C GLY A 887 -13.04 17.26 10.11
N SER A 888 -14.06 17.28 9.26
CA SER A 888 -15.29 16.52 9.46
C SER A 888 -15.09 15.00 9.56
N PHE A 889 -14.08 14.41 8.88
CA PHE A 889 -13.88 12.94 8.90
C PHE A 889 -12.43 12.40 8.80
N LEU A 890 -11.39 13.24 8.66
CA LEU A 890 -10.00 12.75 8.64
C LEU A 890 -9.59 12.15 9.99
N TYR A 891 -9.21 10.86 9.99
CA TYR A 891 -8.96 10.04 11.19
C TYR A 891 -10.17 9.78 12.11
N GLY A 892 -11.39 10.11 11.65
CA GLY A 892 -12.62 10.00 12.43
C GLY A 892 -12.75 11.07 13.53
N SER A 893 -13.95 11.19 14.11
CA SER A 893 -14.17 11.93 15.37
C SER A 893 -14.97 11.02 16.31
N PRO A 894 -14.49 10.79 17.55
CA PRO A 894 -13.28 11.35 18.17
C PRO A 894 -11.96 10.75 17.66
N ARG A 895 -10.85 11.49 17.78
CA ARG A 895 -9.52 11.08 17.29
C ARG A 895 -8.78 10.23 18.34
N LEU A 896 -9.09 8.94 18.38
CA LEU A 896 -8.54 7.99 19.36
C LEU A 896 -7.40 7.11 18.83
N ASN A 897 -6.94 7.34 17.59
CA ASN A 897 -5.91 6.51 16.96
C ASN A 897 -4.53 7.20 17.03
N PRO A 898 -3.43 6.50 17.38
CA PRO A 898 -2.08 7.08 17.40
C PRO A 898 -1.68 7.70 16.04
N ALA A 899 -2.19 7.18 14.92
CA ALA A 899 -1.95 7.73 13.59
C ALA A 899 -2.42 9.19 13.44
N ALA A 900 -3.50 9.60 14.13
CA ALA A 900 -3.99 10.97 14.09
C ALA A 900 -2.97 11.93 14.74
N PHE A 901 -2.42 11.54 15.90
CA PHE A 901 -1.40 12.30 16.61
C PHE A 901 -0.04 12.29 15.89
N ALA A 902 0.35 11.14 15.32
CA ALA A 902 1.57 11.02 14.51
C ALA A 902 1.51 11.95 13.28
N ASN A 903 0.34 12.07 12.66
CA ASN A 903 0.11 12.93 11.49
C ASN A 903 -0.55 14.27 11.83
N ASN A 904 -0.43 14.74 13.07
CA ASN A 904 -0.88 16.07 13.54
C ASN A 904 -2.35 16.46 13.29
N PHE A 905 -3.25 15.50 13.02
CA PHE A 905 -4.69 15.73 12.98
C PHE A 905 -5.29 15.60 14.37
N ARG A 906 -5.49 16.72 15.06
CA ARG A 906 -5.77 16.77 16.50
C ARG A 906 -6.14 18.17 16.98
N TYR A 907 -6.62 18.24 18.22
CA TYR A 907 -6.82 19.48 18.96
C TYR A 907 -5.66 19.71 19.94
N GLY A 908 -4.97 20.85 19.81
CA GLY A 908 -4.00 21.35 20.81
C GLY A 908 -4.60 22.38 21.77
N ILE A 909 -5.89 22.66 21.63
CA ILE A 909 -6.70 23.60 22.42
C ILE A 909 -8.13 23.06 22.56
N ARG A 910 -8.91 23.52 23.55
CA ARG A 910 -10.35 23.26 23.56
C ARG A 910 -11.10 24.22 22.66
N LEU A 911 -11.29 23.82 21.42
CA LEU A 911 -12.08 24.57 20.45
C LEU A 911 -13.53 24.08 20.42
N LYS A 912 -14.47 24.98 20.71
CA LYS A 912 -15.89 24.81 20.39
C LYS A 912 -16.15 25.32 18.98
N THR A 913 -16.17 24.41 18.02
CA THR A 913 -16.60 24.68 16.64
C THR A 913 -18.08 24.30 16.45
N PHE A 914 -18.79 25.07 15.64
CA PHE A 914 -20.16 24.83 15.19
C PHE A 914 -20.21 24.52 13.68
N GLY A 915 -19.05 24.17 13.08
CA GLY A 915 -18.94 23.97 11.63
C GLY A 915 -19.01 25.27 10.81
N GLY A 916 -18.91 26.43 11.46
CA GLY A 916 -18.92 27.76 10.84
C GLY A 916 -19.94 28.69 11.48
N HIS A 917 -21.21 28.29 11.56
CA HIS A 917 -22.33 29.20 11.77
C HIS A 917 -22.97 29.02 13.15
N SER A 918 -22.71 29.93 14.11
CA SER A 918 -23.07 29.72 15.51
C SER A 918 -24.32 30.46 16.00
N TRP A 919 -24.78 31.52 15.31
CA TRP A 919 -25.90 32.35 15.77
C TRP A 919 -27.18 31.59 16.11
N TYR A 920 -27.58 30.63 15.28
CA TYR A 920 -28.83 29.89 15.48
C TYR A 920 -28.78 28.89 16.65
N HIS A 921 -27.60 28.61 17.22
CA HIS A 921 -27.51 27.80 18.44
C HIS A 921 -28.01 28.55 19.68
N TRP A 922 -27.90 29.88 19.70
CA TRP A 922 -28.32 30.71 20.82
C TRP A 922 -29.63 31.45 20.54
N VAL A 923 -29.86 31.86 19.29
CA VAL A 923 -31.10 32.52 18.85
C VAL A 923 -31.67 31.76 17.64
N ASN A 924 -32.43 30.70 17.90
CA ASN A 924 -33.07 29.88 16.86
C ASN A 924 -34.47 30.39 16.47
N ALA A 925 -35.00 29.92 15.35
CA ALA A 925 -36.29 30.33 14.76
C ALA A 925 -37.50 30.19 15.72
N GLY A 926 -37.39 29.39 16.78
CA GLY A 926 -38.41 29.26 17.81
C GLY A 926 -38.71 30.58 18.55
N TYR A 927 -37.75 31.50 18.64
CA TYR A 927 -37.96 32.82 19.23
C TYR A 927 -38.89 33.72 18.41
N PHE A 928 -39.10 33.44 17.12
CA PHE A 928 -39.78 34.36 16.21
C PHE A 928 -41.23 34.67 16.59
N LYS A 929 -41.92 33.71 17.23
CA LYS A 929 -43.32 33.90 17.63
C LYS A 929 -43.49 35.00 18.67
N GLU A 930 -42.56 35.06 19.63
CA GLU A 930 -42.61 35.99 20.77
C GLU A 930 -41.73 37.22 20.54
N HIS A 931 -40.65 37.05 19.77
CA HIS A 931 -39.63 38.05 19.49
C HIS A 931 -39.32 38.16 17.98
N PRO A 932 -40.29 38.54 17.14
CA PRO A 932 -40.05 38.73 15.71
C PRO A 932 -38.98 39.80 15.42
N GLU A 933 -38.79 40.76 16.34
CA GLU A 933 -37.76 41.80 16.28
C GLU A 933 -36.32 41.28 16.37
N TYR A 934 -36.11 40.03 16.79
CA TYR A 934 -34.78 39.41 16.80
C TYR A 934 -34.28 39.04 15.40
N PHE A 935 -35.19 38.88 14.45
CA PHE A 935 -34.88 38.34 13.14
C PHE A 935 -34.80 39.43 12.06
N ALA A 936 -34.15 39.14 10.95
CA ALA A 936 -33.95 40.10 9.87
C ALA A 936 -35.28 40.60 9.30
N MET A 937 -35.33 41.89 8.96
CA MET A 937 -36.41 42.47 8.15
C MET A 937 -36.03 42.38 6.67
N ARG A 938 -36.97 41.93 5.84
CA ARG A 938 -36.85 41.83 4.38
C ARG A 938 -38.16 42.26 3.74
N ASP A 939 -38.10 43.11 2.73
CA ASP A 939 -39.29 43.62 2.04
C ASP A 939 -40.35 44.19 3.01
N GLY A 940 -39.87 44.86 4.07
CA GLY A 940 -40.71 45.44 5.12
C GLY A 940 -41.31 44.45 6.13
N LYS A 941 -40.94 43.16 6.09
CA LYS A 941 -41.45 42.12 7.00
C LYS A 941 -40.32 41.39 7.74
N ARG A 942 -40.53 41.07 9.01
CA ARG A 942 -39.62 40.20 9.77
C ARG A 942 -39.85 38.74 9.35
N THR A 943 -38.78 37.96 9.21
CA THR A 943 -38.86 36.54 8.86
C THR A 943 -37.82 35.72 9.63
N ALA A 944 -38.18 34.51 10.05
CA ALA A 944 -37.26 33.53 10.64
C ALA A 944 -36.65 32.56 9.61
N GLU A 945 -37.06 32.67 8.34
CA GLU A 945 -36.51 31.86 7.26
C GLU A 945 -34.99 32.08 7.16
N GLY A 946 -34.23 30.99 7.03
CA GLY A 946 -32.75 31.01 7.06
C GLY A 946 -32.13 31.43 8.40
N ASN A 947 -32.93 31.72 9.43
CA ASN A 947 -32.50 32.13 10.77
C ASN A 947 -31.57 33.35 10.78
N HIS A 948 -31.82 34.33 9.93
CA HIS A 948 -30.99 35.54 9.88
C HIS A 948 -31.43 36.53 10.96
N LEU A 949 -30.47 37.08 11.70
CA LEU A 949 -30.73 37.91 12.88
C LEU A 949 -30.56 39.41 12.60
N CYS A 950 -31.31 40.23 13.34
CA CYS A 950 -31.19 41.68 13.32
C CYS A 950 -30.01 42.13 14.19
N THR A 951 -28.86 42.42 13.58
CA THR A 951 -27.62 42.77 14.31
C THR A 951 -27.69 44.07 15.11
N SER A 952 -28.61 44.98 14.79
CA SER A 952 -28.82 46.22 15.56
C SER A 952 -29.68 46.02 16.82
N ASN A 953 -30.29 44.85 17.02
CA ASN A 953 -31.13 44.59 18.19
C ASN A 953 -30.26 44.28 19.43
N PRO A 954 -30.30 45.09 20.50
CA PRO A 954 -29.45 44.90 21.68
C PRO A 954 -29.67 43.56 22.39
N GLU A 955 -30.90 43.04 22.43
CA GLU A 955 -31.17 41.75 23.07
C GLU A 955 -30.59 40.59 22.28
N VAL A 956 -30.58 40.66 20.94
CA VAL A 956 -29.86 39.68 20.11
C VAL A 956 -28.37 39.70 20.41
N GLN A 957 -27.75 40.89 20.45
CA GLN A 957 -26.33 41.03 20.78
C GLN A 957 -26.00 40.45 22.15
N LYS A 958 -26.88 40.69 23.14
CA LYS A 958 -26.76 40.15 24.50
C LYS A 958 -26.88 38.62 24.52
N LEU A 959 -27.85 38.03 23.85
CA LEU A 959 -28.02 36.57 23.79
C LEU A 959 -26.82 35.88 23.12
N LEU A 960 -26.25 36.48 22.06
CA LEU A 960 -25.03 35.97 21.43
C LEU A 960 -23.82 36.05 22.38
N LEU A 961 -23.68 37.15 23.12
CA LEU A 961 -22.64 37.33 24.13
C LEU A 961 -22.77 36.32 25.29
N GLU A 962 -23.97 36.14 25.82
CA GLU A 962 -24.28 35.16 26.87
C GLU A 962 -24.00 33.73 26.39
N GLY A 963 -24.35 33.42 25.14
CA GLY A 963 -24.07 32.13 24.51
C GLY A 963 -22.58 31.80 24.47
N ILE A 964 -21.74 32.74 24.03
CA ILE A 964 -20.29 32.55 24.00
C ILE A 964 -19.70 32.41 25.40
N ARG A 965 -20.12 33.28 26.34
CA ARG A 965 -19.67 33.22 27.73
C ARG A 965 -19.99 31.87 28.36
N SER A 966 -21.20 31.36 28.13
CA SER A 966 -21.59 30.04 28.62
C SER A 966 -20.68 28.92 28.09
N GLU A 967 -20.20 28.98 26.86
CA GLU A 967 -19.25 27.98 26.34
C GLU A 967 -17.86 28.14 26.98
N PHE A 968 -17.41 29.35 27.30
CA PHE A 968 -16.20 29.55 28.09
C PHE A 968 -16.33 29.05 29.54
N ASP A 969 -17.49 29.26 30.17
CA ASP A 969 -17.84 28.72 31.49
C ASP A 969 -17.87 27.18 31.44
N ASN A 970 -18.29 26.61 30.31
CA ASN A 970 -18.16 25.19 29.98
C ASN A 970 -16.72 24.80 29.60
N GLY A 971 -15.70 25.55 30.00
CA GLY A 971 -14.30 25.14 29.94
C GLY A 971 -13.62 25.18 28.57
N PHE A 972 -14.28 25.66 27.51
CA PHE A 972 -13.62 25.84 26.21
C PHE A 972 -12.63 26.99 26.23
N ASP A 973 -11.54 26.88 25.47
CA ASP A 973 -10.53 27.93 25.33
C ASP A 973 -10.90 28.90 24.23
N TRP A 974 -11.39 28.34 23.12
CA TRP A 974 -11.76 29.05 21.91
C TRP A 974 -13.21 28.70 21.56
N VAL A 975 -14.03 29.70 21.22
CA VAL A 975 -15.44 29.50 20.85
C VAL A 975 -15.71 30.19 19.52
N GLN A 976 -16.26 29.45 18.57
CA GLN A 976 -16.54 29.93 17.22
C GLN A 976 -17.75 30.90 17.22
N LEU A 977 -17.55 32.08 16.62
CA LEU A 977 -18.56 33.09 16.40
C LEU A 977 -18.74 33.30 14.91
N GLY A 978 -19.88 32.88 14.37
CA GLY A 978 -20.22 33.05 12.97
C GLY A 978 -21.69 33.39 12.78
N GLN A 979 -21.95 34.27 11.83
CA GLN A 979 -23.31 34.58 11.38
C GLN A 979 -24.01 33.36 10.80
N SER A 980 -25.32 33.42 10.63
CA SER A 980 -26.11 32.36 9.99
C SER A 980 -25.61 32.03 8.58
N ASP A 981 -25.68 30.76 8.18
CA ASP A 981 -25.30 30.31 6.85
C ASP A 981 -26.15 30.97 5.76
N GLY A 982 -25.57 31.18 4.58
CA GLY A 982 -26.23 31.87 3.48
C GLY A 982 -26.65 33.30 3.83
N TRP A 983 -25.95 33.95 4.77
CA TRP A 983 -26.38 35.21 5.40
C TRP A 983 -26.99 36.23 4.43
N GLU A 984 -28.20 36.70 4.74
CA GLU A 984 -28.80 37.84 4.05
C GLU A 984 -29.02 39.02 5.00
N ARG A 985 -29.02 40.22 4.42
CA ARG A 985 -29.09 41.47 5.17
C ARG A 985 -30.45 41.71 5.83
N CYS A 986 -30.42 42.42 6.95
CA CYS A 986 -31.60 42.98 7.59
C CYS A 986 -31.80 44.43 7.13
N GLU A 987 -32.97 44.76 6.60
CA GLU A 987 -33.28 46.06 5.95
C GLU A 987 -33.89 47.10 6.89
N CYS A 988 -33.91 46.85 8.21
CA CYS A 988 -34.43 47.84 9.16
C CYS A 988 -33.52 49.07 9.23
N GLU A 989 -34.12 50.23 9.48
CA GLU A 989 -33.44 51.53 9.52
C GLU A 989 -32.17 51.52 10.36
N ALA A 990 -32.22 50.93 11.56
CA ALA A 990 -31.07 50.84 12.46
C ALA A 990 -29.91 50.01 11.89
N CYS A 991 -30.18 48.96 11.12
CA CYS A 991 -29.12 48.16 10.48
C CYS A 991 -28.57 48.87 9.23
N GLU A 992 -29.42 49.50 8.41
CA GLU A 992 -28.98 50.28 7.24
C GLU A 992 -28.21 51.54 7.64
N ALA A 993 -28.36 52.03 8.87
CA ALA A 993 -27.55 53.12 9.40
C ALA A 993 -26.11 52.69 9.78
N MET A 994 -25.85 51.39 9.97
CA MET A 994 -24.52 50.88 10.37
C MET A 994 -23.57 50.71 9.18
N ASP A 995 -24.10 50.34 8.02
CA ASP A 995 -23.33 50.21 6.77
C ASP A 995 -24.22 50.39 5.54
N ASN A 996 -23.57 50.59 4.39
CA ASN A 996 -24.21 50.68 3.09
C ASN A 996 -24.12 49.37 2.29
N PHE A 997 -23.91 48.21 2.93
CA PHE A 997 -23.67 46.96 2.22
C PHE A 997 -24.85 46.59 1.31
N LYS A 998 -24.52 46.18 0.08
CA LYS A 998 -25.47 45.65 -0.90
C LYS A 998 -25.06 44.23 -1.28
N PRO A 999 -25.96 43.23 -1.15
CA PRO A 999 -25.67 41.86 -1.53
C PRO A 999 -25.44 41.76 -3.03
N TRP A 1000 -24.83 40.64 -3.46
CA TRP A 1000 -24.68 40.39 -4.89
C TRP A 1000 -26.04 40.25 -5.56
N ASP A 1001 -26.17 40.94 -6.69
CA ASP A 1001 -27.32 40.98 -7.57
C ASP A 1001 -26.76 40.84 -8.99
N LYS A 1002 -27.13 39.75 -9.66
CA LYS A 1002 -26.64 39.42 -11.00
C LYS A 1002 -27.02 40.47 -12.05
N ASP A 1003 -28.15 41.16 -11.86
CA ASP A 1003 -28.69 42.12 -12.81
C ASP A 1003 -28.03 43.50 -12.63
N VAL A 1004 -27.50 43.78 -11.42
CA VAL A 1004 -26.73 45.00 -11.10
C VAL A 1004 -25.23 44.81 -11.31
N HIS A 1005 -24.67 43.68 -10.92
CA HIS A 1005 -23.23 43.43 -10.87
C HIS A 1005 -22.70 42.53 -12.00
N GLY A 1006 -23.59 41.98 -12.82
CA GLY A 1006 -23.27 41.01 -13.86
C GLY A 1006 -23.10 39.58 -13.32
N PRO A 1007 -22.84 38.61 -14.21
CA PRO A 1007 -22.81 37.18 -13.84
C PRO A 1007 -21.58 36.77 -13.01
N ASP A 1008 -20.55 37.62 -12.96
CA ASP A 1008 -19.29 37.33 -12.28
C ASP A 1008 -19.34 37.71 -10.79
N TRP A 1009 -19.88 36.80 -9.99
CA TRP A 1009 -19.96 36.92 -8.54
C TRP A 1009 -18.57 37.09 -7.88
N TYR A 1010 -17.53 36.47 -8.46
CA TYR A 1010 -16.16 36.54 -7.95
C TYR A 1010 -15.61 37.97 -8.10
N LYS A 1011 -15.84 38.62 -9.24
CA LYS A 1011 -15.49 40.02 -9.42
C LYS A 1011 -16.17 40.96 -8.41
N TRP A 1012 -17.46 40.75 -8.11
CA TRP A 1012 -18.16 41.54 -7.08
C TRP A 1012 -17.48 41.41 -5.72
N LEU A 1013 -17.08 40.19 -5.36
CA LEU A 1013 -16.42 39.89 -4.11
C LEU A 1013 -15.06 40.61 -3.97
N HIS A 1014 -14.26 40.64 -5.04
CA HIS A 1014 -12.93 41.27 -5.03
C HIS A 1014 -12.95 42.79 -5.19
N THR A 1015 -14.11 43.39 -5.47
CA THR A 1015 -14.26 44.83 -5.71
C THR A 1015 -15.26 45.47 -4.74
N THR A 1016 -16.54 45.17 -4.92
CA THR A 1016 -17.65 45.81 -4.22
C THR A 1016 -17.67 45.42 -2.76
N ASN A 1017 -17.57 44.13 -2.42
CA ASN A 1017 -17.52 43.70 -1.03
C ASN A 1017 -16.22 44.12 -0.33
N ARG A 1018 -15.08 44.15 -1.04
CA ARG A 1018 -13.81 44.67 -0.52
C ARG A 1018 -13.87 46.16 -0.14
N ASN A 1019 -14.58 46.95 -0.94
CA ASN A 1019 -14.72 48.38 -0.74
C ASN A 1019 -15.82 48.74 0.28
N ASN A 1020 -16.87 47.92 0.36
CA ASN A 1020 -17.99 48.07 1.28
C ASN A 1020 -18.23 46.74 2.05
N PRO A 1021 -17.39 46.40 3.04
CA PRO A 1021 -17.59 45.21 3.87
C PRO A 1021 -18.82 45.38 4.78
N VAL A 1022 -19.32 44.27 5.33
CA VAL A 1022 -20.52 44.27 6.20
C VAL A 1022 -20.16 44.73 7.61
N GLU A 1023 -20.06 46.04 7.82
CA GLU A 1023 -19.63 46.62 9.10
C GLU A 1023 -20.54 46.19 10.26
N ARG A 1024 -21.86 46.05 10.02
CA ARG A 1024 -22.80 45.65 11.08
C ARG A 1024 -22.50 44.29 11.72
N ILE A 1025 -21.87 43.36 11.00
CA ILE A 1025 -21.43 42.07 11.58
C ILE A 1025 -20.09 42.26 12.29
N HIS A 1026 -19.13 42.91 11.63
CA HIS A 1026 -17.80 43.16 12.21
C HIS A 1026 -17.88 43.89 13.54
N THR A 1027 -18.69 44.95 13.64
CA THR A 1027 -18.88 45.74 14.86
C THR A 1027 -19.44 44.88 16.00
N VAL A 1028 -20.48 44.08 15.73
CA VAL A 1028 -21.10 43.25 16.77
C VAL A 1028 -20.15 42.14 17.22
N HIS A 1029 -19.51 41.44 16.28
CA HIS A 1029 -18.56 40.37 16.63
C HIS A 1029 -17.34 40.91 17.38
N ASN A 1030 -16.80 42.07 16.98
CA ASN A 1030 -15.70 42.70 17.69
C ASN A 1030 -16.10 43.15 19.10
N TRP A 1031 -17.27 43.78 19.24
CA TRP A 1031 -17.82 44.15 20.55
C TRP A 1031 -18.01 42.93 21.45
N ILE A 1032 -18.57 41.83 20.95
CA ILE A 1032 -18.70 40.58 21.71
C ILE A 1032 -17.32 40.11 22.19
N ALA A 1033 -16.31 40.13 21.33
CA ALA A 1033 -14.96 39.72 21.72
C ALA A 1033 -14.34 40.61 22.79
N GLU A 1034 -14.52 41.94 22.71
CA GLU A 1034 -14.09 42.89 23.75
C GLU A 1034 -14.80 42.61 25.09
N GLN A 1035 -16.11 42.37 25.05
CA GLN A 1035 -16.88 42.02 26.26
C GLN A 1035 -16.46 40.66 26.84
N CYS A 1036 -16.12 39.70 25.98
CA CYS A 1036 -15.55 38.42 26.40
C CYS A 1036 -14.18 38.60 27.04
N ALA A 1037 -13.29 39.43 26.48
CA ALA A 1037 -11.96 39.70 27.03
C ALA A 1037 -12.01 40.27 28.46
N ILE A 1038 -13.03 41.09 28.76
CA ILE A 1038 -13.28 41.62 30.11
C ILE A 1038 -13.74 40.51 31.06
N SER A 1039 -14.74 39.72 30.66
CA SER A 1039 -15.34 38.68 31.52
C SER A 1039 -14.50 37.41 31.66
N HIS A 1040 -13.70 37.08 30.65
CA HIS A 1040 -12.99 35.81 30.49
C HIS A 1040 -11.57 36.07 29.95
N PRO A 1041 -10.68 36.68 30.75
CA PRO A 1041 -9.32 36.98 30.31
C PRO A 1041 -8.58 35.70 29.87
N GLY A 1042 -7.91 35.76 28.73
CA GLY A 1042 -7.17 34.63 28.15
C GLY A 1042 -7.99 33.68 27.26
N LYS A 1043 -9.32 33.89 27.13
CA LYS A 1043 -10.19 33.14 26.21
C LYS A 1043 -10.31 33.82 24.86
N THR A 1044 -10.47 33.03 23.79
CA THR A 1044 -10.42 33.49 22.40
C THR A 1044 -11.76 33.36 21.71
N VAL A 1045 -12.19 34.42 21.02
CA VAL A 1045 -13.30 34.35 20.07
C VAL A 1045 -12.76 33.97 18.70
N HIS A 1046 -13.20 32.83 18.19
CA HIS A 1046 -12.80 32.29 16.89
C HIS A 1046 -13.79 32.82 15.83
N TYR A 1047 -13.43 33.94 15.23
CA TYR A 1047 -14.30 34.74 14.36
C TYR A 1047 -14.40 34.10 12.97
N LEU A 1048 -15.59 33.75 12.48
CA LEU A 1048 -15.76 33.26 11.11
C LEU A 1048 -15.77 34.42 10.07
N ALA A 1049 -14.70 34.53 9.28
CA ALA A 1049 -14.63 35.41 8.13
C ALA A 1049 -15.20 34.72 6.87
N TYR A 1050 -16.53 34.66 6.80
CA TYR A 1050 -17.30 34.06 5.72
C TYR A 1050 -17.66 35.07 4.62
N ILE A 1051 -18.40 34.67 3.58
CA ILE A 1051 -18.70 35.48 2.38
C ILE A 1051 -18.95 36.99 2.65
N PRO A 1052 -19.90 37.41 3.51
CA PRO A 1052 -20.15 38.84 3.76
C PRO A 1052 -19.04 39.54 4.58
N THR A 1053 -18.35 38.81 5.44
CA THR A 1053 -17.28 39.28 6.34
C THR A 1053 -15.89 38.87 5.84
N ARG A 1054 -15.76 38.58 4.55
CA ARG A 1054 -14.56 37.96 3.99
C ARG A 1054 -13.39 38.93 3.92
N TRP A 1055 -13.68 40.21 3.70
CA TRP A 1055 -12.73 41.31 3.88
C TRP A 1055 -12.91 41.92 5.26
N PRO A 1056 -11.83 42.37 5.93
CA PRO A 1056 -11.97 43.02 7.22
C PRO A 1056 -12.65 44.39 7.07
N SER A 1057 -13.39 44.76 8.11
CA SER A 1057 -13.92 46.12 8.35
C SER A 1057 -12.97 47.25 7.94
N LYS A 1058 -13.55 48.30 7.35
CA LYS A 1058 -12.90 49.60 7.12
C LYS A 1058 -13.02 50.54 8.32
N GLN A 1059 -13.98 50.30 9.21
CA GLN A 1059 -14.23 51.11 10.41
C GLN A 1059 -13.44 50.66 11.64
N ILE A 1060 -12.99 49.40 11.67
CA ILE A 1060 -12.20 48.83 12.77
C ILE A 1060 -10.74 48.81 12.36
N ASP A 1061 -9.92 49.67 12.96
CA ASP A 1061 -8.48 49.74 12.67
C ASP A 1061 -7.75 48.47 13.11
N LYS A 1062 -7.99 48.02 14.33
CA LYS A 1062 -7.53 46.74 14.90
C LYS A 1062 -8.66 46.06 15.64
N TYR A 1063 -8.83 44.76 15.42
CA TYR A 1063 -9.80 43.96 16.17
C TYR A 1063 -9.28 43.70 17.58
N SER A 1064 -10.20 43.28 18.46
CA SER A 1064 -9.89 42.85 19.81
C SER A 1064 -8.76 41.80 19.81
N PRO A 1065 -7.77 41.90 20.72
CA PRO A 1065 -6.60 41.01 20.71
C PRO A 1065 -6.92 39.54 21.03
N ASN A 1066 -8.12 39.26 21.53
CA ASN A 1066 -8.62 37.90 21.74
C ASN A 1066 -9.42 37.35 20.55
N ILE A 1067 -9.38 38.01 19.38
CA ILE A 1067 -9.92 37.47 18.14
C ILE A 1067 -8.85 36.69 17.38
N VAL A 1068 -9.23 35.50 16.95
CA VAL A 1068 -8.55 34.76 15.89
C VAL A 1068 -9.51 34.63 14.71
N ALA A 1069 -9.13 35.19 13.56
CA ALA A 1069 -9.98 35.15 12.37
C ALA A 1069 -9.85 33.81 11.64
N GLU A 1070 -10.95 33.12 11.43
CA GLU A 1070 -11.09 31.93 10.61
C GLU A 1070 -11.47 32.32 9.20
N LEU A 1071 -10.51 32.22 8.28
CA LEU A 1071 -10.68 32.62 6.91
C LEU A 1071 -11.25 31.45 6.11
N CYS A 1072 -12.47 31.59 5.59
CA CYS A 1072 -13.03 30.61 4.66
C CYS A 1072 -12.45 30.70 3.25
N HIS A 1073 -11.62 31.72 3.00
CA HIS A 1073 -10.82 31.87 1.81
C HIS A 1073 -9.55 32.65 2.14
N ASP A 1074 -8.43 32.21 1.59
CA ASP A 1074 -7.09 32.52 2.10
C ASP A 1074 -6.11 32.81 0.95
N ILE A 1075 -6.57 33.59 -0.03
CA ILE A 1075 -5.72 34.14 -1.07
C ILE A 1075 -4.74 35.18 -0.49
N PRO A 1076 -3.57 35.44 -1.13
CA PRO A 1076 -2.53 36.32 -0.59
C PRO A 1076 -3.01 37.70 -0.13
N GLU A 1077 -3.85 38.36 -0.92
CA GLU A 1077 -4.33 39.71 -0.61
C GLU A 1077 -5.21 39.74 0.65
N MET A 1078 -5.95 38.66 0.89
CA MET A 1078 -6.84 38.52 2.04
C MET A 1078 -6.06 38.19 3.30
N LEU A 1079 -5.10 37.28 3.19
CA LEU A 1079 -4.13 37.00 4.25
C LEU A 1079 -3.41 38.28 4.67
N GLY A 1080 -2.97 39.10 3.71
CA GLY A 1080 -2.37 40.41 3.98
C GLY A 1080 -3.33 41.34 4.71
N ALA A 1081 -4.54 41.53 4.19
CA ALA A 1081 -5.53 42.44 4.77
C ALA A 1081 -5.94 42.07 6.21
N TRP A 1082 -6.11 40.78 6.50
CA TRP A 1082 -6.46 40.31 7.84
C TRP A 1082 -5.27 40.32 8.80
N SER A 1083 -4.08 39.89 8.36
CA SER A 1083 -2.90 39.84 9.24
C SER A 1083 -2.48 41.20 9.81
N GLU A 1084 -2.80 42.30 9.15
CA GLU A 1084 -2.58 43.67 9.67
C GLU A 1084 -3.53 44.04 10.83
N LYS A 1085 -4.68 43.37 10.94
CA LYS A 1085 -5.80 43.79 11.81
C LYS A 1085 -6.12 42.84 12.97
N VAL A 1086 -5.71 41.56 12.90
CA VAL A 1086 -5.95 40.56 13.94
C VAL A 1086 -4.65 39.98 14.50
N SER A 1087 -4.71 39.40 15.70
CA SER A 1087 -3.54 38.83 16.38
C SER A 1087 -3.09 37.48 15.80
N ALA A 1088 -4.01 36.71 15.22
CA ALA A 1088 -3.69 35.49 14.48
C ALA A 1088 -4.84 35.08 13.55
N MET A 1089 -4.54 34.16 12.63
CA MET A 1089 -5.51 33.63 11.68
C MET A 1089 -5.57 32.11 11.73
N THR A 1090 -6.71 31.55 11.32
CA THR A 1090 -6.91 30.13 11.04
C THR A 1090 -7.54 30.02 9.65
N SER A 1091 -7.43 28.87 9.00
CA SER A 1091 -8.07 28.65 7.69
C SER A 1091 -9.17 27.61 7.82
N TYR A 1092 -10.33 27.93 7.26
CA TYR A 1092 -11.42 27.00 7.01
C TYR A 1092 -11.35 26.61 5.52
N LYS A 1093 -10.84 25.42 5.26
CA LYS A 1093 -10.68 24.87 3.93
C LYS A 1093 -11.77 23.89 3.60
N ILE A 1094 -12.09 23.82 2.32
CA ILE A 1094 -12.94 22.81 1.73
C ILE A 1094 -12.17 22.25 0.54
N TRP A 1095 -11.18 21.39 0.80
CA TRP A 1095 -10.36 20.80 -0.26
C TRP A 1095 -11.02 19.55 -0.87
N TRP A 1096 -11.89 18.85 -0.13
CA TRP A 1096 -12.41 17.52 -0.51
C TRP A 1096 -13.94 17.42 -0.33
N ASP A 1097 -14.67 18.47 -0.71
CA ASP A 1097 -16.14 18.48 -0.70
C ASP A 1097 -16.68 18.20 -2.10
N MET A 1098 -17.44 17.10 -2.20
CA MET A 1098 -18.00 16.58 -3.45
C MET A 1098 -19.16 17.41 -4.01
N SER A 1099 -19.53 18.53 -3.36
CA SER A 1099 -20.60 19.42 -3.83
C SER A 1099 -20.18 20.32 -5.00
N TRP A 1100 -18.89 20.37 -5.36
CA TRP A 1100 -18.37 21.15 -6.48
C TRP A 1100 -18.19 20.22 -7.69
N ILE A 1101 -18.73 20.61 -8.86
CA ILE A 1101 -18.77 19.79 -10.08
C ILE A 1101 -17.34 19.54 -10.60
N TYR A 1102 -16.59 18.52 -10.16
CA TYR A 1102 -15.47 17.88 -10.88
C TYR A 1102 -15.16 16.48 -10.27
N GLY A 1103 -14.64 15.56 -11.10
CA GLY A 1103 -14.69 14.09 -10.90
C GLY A 1103 -13.64 13.43 -9.98
N HIS A 1104 -13.57 12.09 -10.05
CA HIS A 1104 -12.84 11.15 -9.17
C HIS A 1104 -11.28 11.21 -9.16
N ALA A 1105 -10.65 12.38 -9.36
CA ALA A 1105 -9.19 12.57 -9.28
C ALA A 1105 -8.75 13.03 -7.86
N PRO A 1106 -7.45 13.02 -7.50
CA PRO A 1106 -6.99 13.71 -6.30
C PRO A 1106 -7.32 15.21 -6.42
N ASP A 1107 -8.05 15.76 -5.46
CA ASP A 1107 -8.45 17.18 -5.47
C ASP A 1107 -7.25 18.14 -5.36
N ALA A 1108 -6.13 17.65 -4.84
CA ALA A 1108 -4.85 18.36 -4.78
C ALA A 1108 -3.68 17.37 -4.78
N THR A 1109 -2.55 17.78 -5.35
CA THR A 1109 -1.29 17.03 -5.28
C THR A 1109 -0.59 17.24 -3.93
N PRO A 1110 0.32 16.33 -3.51
CA PRO A 1110 1.11 16.55 -2.31
C PRO A 1110 1.94 17.85 -2.35
N LYS A 1111 2.36 18.29 -3.54
CA LYS A 1111 3.11 19.54 -3.70
C LYS A 1111 2.21 20.77 -3.50
N GLU A 1112 1.01 20.80 -4.08
CA GLU A 1112 0.09 21.93 -3.91
C GLU A 1112 -0.29 22.13 -2.45
N VAL A 1113 -0.65 21.04 -1.76
CA VAL A 1113 -0.91 21.08 -0.32
C VAL A 1113 0.33 21.50 0.46
N ALA A 1114 1.51 21.02 0.09
CA ALA A 1114 2.74 21.41 0.77
C ALA A 1114 3.09 22.88 0.62
N ASP A 1115 2.97 23.42 -0.59
CA ASP A 1115 3.22 24.82 -0.89
C ASP A 1115 2.18 25.71 -0.22
N GLU A 1116 0.91 25.30 -0.23
CA GLU A 1116 -0.18 26.03 0.39
C GLU A 1116 -0.06 26.06 1.91
N ILE A 1117 0.18 24.93 2.58
CA ILE A 1117 0.37 24.90 4.04
C ILE A 1117 1.58 25.73 4.46
N ARG A 1118 2.70 25.65 3.72
CA ARG A 1118 3.88 26.50 3.98
C ARG A 1118 3.54 27.98 3.82
N LYS A 1119 2.77 28.33 2.78
CA LYS A 1119 2.32 29.70 2.53
C LYS A 1119 1.41 30.19 3.66
N LEU A 1120 0.42 29.41 4.08
CA LEU A 1120 -0.47 29.75 5.19
C LEU A 1120 0.33 29.97 6.48
N ARG A 1121 1.23 29.06 6.82
CA ARG A 1121 2.12 29.18 7.98
C ARG A 1121 2.97 30.44 7.91
N ASN A 1122 3.55 30.76 6.76
CA ASN A 1122 4.37 31.97 6.56
C ASN A 1122 3.55 33.26 6.69
N HIS A 1123 2.23 33.21 6.52
CA HIS A 1123 1.32 34.35 6.74
C HIS A 1123 0.70 34.35 8.15
N GLY A 1124 1.21 33.53 9.09
CA GLY A 1124 0.75 33.54 10.48
C GLY A 1124 -0.57 32.79 10.71
N VAL A 1125 -0.94 31.87 9.82
CA VAL A 1125 -2.05 30.94 10.05
C VAL A 1125 -1.62 29.87 11.04
N ILE A 1126 -2.38 29.71 12.11
CA ILE A 1126 -2.04 28.86 13.28
C ILE A 1126 -3.08 27.78 13.58
N GLY A 1127 -4.05 27.55 12.70
CA GLY A 1127 -5.03 26.48 12.87
C GLY A 1127 -5.75 26.21 11.57
N PHE A 1128 -6.23 24.98 11.43
CA PHE A 1128 -6.77 24.47 10.18
C PHE A 1128 -8.05 23.66 10.45
N PHE A 1129 -9.16 24.12 9.90
CA PHE A 1129 -10.39 23.34 9.79
C PHE A 1129 -10.55 22.90 8.34
N ASN A 1130 -10.86 21.62 8.14
CA ASN A 1130 -11.05 21.03 6.82
C ASN A 1130 -12.46 20.44 6.69
N GLY A 1131 -13.31 21.09 5.90
CA GLY A 1131 -14.59 20.58 5.44
C GLY A 1131 -14.42 19.58 4.29
N GLY A 1132 -15.27 18.56 4.29
CA GLY A 1132 -15.26 17.48 3.29
C GLY A 1132 -15.22 16.09 3.92
N ASP A 1133 -15.39 15.09 3.07
CA ASP A 1133 -15.77 13.73 3.45
C ASP A 1133 -14.60 12.86 3.97
N GLY A 1134 -13.35 13.28 3.81
CA GLY A 1134 -12.17 12.58 4.39
C GLY A 1134 -12.02 11.10 3.98
N HIS A 1135 -12.70 10.69 2.90
CA HIS A 1135 -12.67 9.34 2.33
C HIS A 1135 -11.53 9.22 1.29
N ASN A 1136 -11.32 8.04 0.70
CA ASN A 1136 -10.33 7.80 -0.36
C ASN A 1136 -8.84 7.85 0.07
N TRP A 1137 -8.50 7.29 1.23
CA TRP A 1137 -7.11 7.10 1.68
C TRP A 1137 -6.19 6.40 0.66
N GLY A 1138 -6.73 5.60 -0.26
CA GLY A 1138 -5.94 5.02 -1.36
C GLY A 1138 -5.47 6.02 -2.42
N LEU A 1139 -6.23 7.08 -2.67
CA LEU A 1139 -5.95 8.11 -3.69
C LEU A 1139 -5.31 9.36 -3.07
N ASN A 1140 -5.93 9.87 -2.00
CA ASN A 1140 -5.51 11.06 -1.29
C ASN A 1140 -4.58 10.76 -0.11
N GLY A 1141 -4.32 9.49 0.24
CA GLY A 1141 -3.48 9.13 1.38
C GLY A 1141 -2.10 9.76 1.39
N PRO A 1142 -1.34 9.77 0.27
CA PRO A 1142 -0.08 10.49 0.20
C PRO A 1142 -0.24 12.00 0.48
N VAL A 1143 -1.35 12.60 0.05
CA VAL A 1143 -1.67 14.01 0.28
C VAL A 1143 -2.00 14.24 1.76
N TYR A 1144 -2.82 13.39 2.37
CA TYR A 1144 -3.17 13.44 3.79
C TYR A 1144 -1.96 13.23 4.70
N TYR A 1145 -1.07 12.32 4.32
CA TYR A 1145 0.18 12.10 5.03
C TYR A 1145 1.08 13.34 4.93
N VAL A 1146 1.31 13.88 3.72
CA VAL A 1146 2.11 15.09 3.53
C VAL A 1146 1.51 16.29 4.25
N LEU A 1147 0.20 16.48 4.18
CA LEU A 1147 -0.53 17.47 4.96
C LEU A 1147 -0.22 17.31 6.45
N GLY A 1148 -0.46 16.11 6.99
CA GLY A 1148 -0.24 15.81 8.40
C GLY A 1148 1.19 15.99 8.88
N ARG A 1149 2.19 15.78 8.00
CA ARG A 1149 3.61 16.01 8.34
C ARG A 1149 4.03 17.47 8.27
N LEU A 1150 3.24 18.34 7.65
CA LEU A 1150 3.49 19.78 7.55
C LEU A 1150 2.70 20.60 8.57
N LEU A 1151 1.57 20.05 9.02
CA LEU A 1151 0.86 20.42 10.24
C LEU A 1151 1.69 20.05 11.48
#